data_AF-A0A162PB15-F1
#
_entry.id   AF-A0A162PB15-F1
#
_cell.length_a   1.000
_cell.length_b   1.000
_cell.length_c   1.000
_cell.angle_alpha   90.00
_cell.angle_beta   90.00
_cell.angle_gamma   90.00
#
_symmetry.space_group_name_H-M   'P 1'
#
loop_
_entity.id
_entity.type
_entity.pdbx_description
1 polymer ?
#
loop_
_entity_poly.entity_id
_entity_poly.type
_entity_poly.pdbx_seq_one_letter_code
_entity_poly.pdbx_strand_id
1 'polypeptide(L)'
;MCVIVIDCAEQKEPDMRTSSPPRTRLSRLRQVTLSATVSAALALLLSACGGGGSDNSGTDLGKAAGSSTAAAALSSSESTQVQAEGAALNTEELNDALAEAKSLSADTALVAGQVAPLAAYQSGQVAQKAAAVQLPVYRFFNNQTGTHFYSSSSTERDLVRATLAYMSYEGQAFLAASEASAGLKPVYRFFNTQTGVHFYTISANERDLILANLPQFTLEGIAYYASAVTGTGLKPLYRFFLSNAGTHFYTASAVERQDVQDTLSATHTYEGVGYYVLTGDCALVNSTTEQATPNACYLANNAAEVAITLPLSADLAVGDTLRVSGLGAGGWRISQNTNQRIQTTLPDTQPFVWAPHESNRKWRSVASSADGNKLVAVGEASQIYTSPDAGLTWTPRDSVRNWTSVASSADGNKLVATVDNGLIYTSSDAGLNWTARESARAWLSVASSADGNQLVAVVLGGQIHTSSDAGLNWTVRESTRNWTSVASSDDGNKLVAVVLDGQIYTSSNAGASWTPHDSARRWISVASSADGNKLLAADYGSGTGGQVYTSSDAGLTWTARENNRTWYAVASSADGNKLVALANGGRIYTSSDTGLNWVPRDFDRGWLSVASSADGNKLVATDYGAVSGGQIYTAKSSTAPGVTGALQGAAGSAVELKYLGNNVFEMVSSSGTVRVAARPL
;
A
#
# COMPACT_ATOMS: atom_id res chain seq x y z
N MET A 1 -47.98 7.50 -22.50
CA MET A 1 -49.24 8.04 -21.97
C MET A 1 -49.73 7.08 -20.89
N CYS A 2 -49.37 7.34 -19.63
CA CYS A 2 -50.02 6.81 -18.44
C CYS A 2 -49.59 7.73 -17.30
N VAL A 3 -50.54 8.51 -16.79
CA VAL A 3 -50.39 9.50 -15.72
C VAL A 3 -50.98 8.88 -14.47
N ILE A 4 -50.24 8.88 -13.36
CA ILE A 4 -50.83 8.70 -12.03
C ILE A 4 -50.26 9.78 -11.10
N VAL A 5 -51.20 10.57 -10.59
CA VAL A 5 -51.10 11.61 -9.57
C VAL A 5 -51.11 10.94 -8.19
N ILE A 6 -50.32 11.42 -7.23
CA ILE A 6 -50.52 11.13 -5.81
C ILE A 6 -50.67 12.46 -5.06
N ASP A 7 -51.78 12.53 -4.33
CA ASP A 7 -52.31 13.67 -3.61
C ASP A 7 -51.85 13.67 -2.14
N CYS A 8 -51.86 14.85 -1.54
CA CYS A 8 -51.54 15.09 -0.13
C CYS A 8 -52.73 14.79 0.78
N ALA A 9 -52.46 14.31 2.02
CA ALA A 9 -53.43 14.43 3.12
C ALA A 9 -52.70 14.58 4.47
N GLU A 10 -52.95 15.74 5.06
CA GLU A 10 -52.64 16.19 6.42
C GLU A 10 -53.72 15.69 7.41
N GLN A 11 -53.44 15.71 8.72
CA GLN A 11 -54.33 15.65 9.93
C GLN A 11 -53.78 14.64 10.98
N LYS A 12 -53.82 14.84 12.31
CA LYS A 12 -54.07 15.95 13.26
C LYS A 12 -53.76 15.34 14.65
N GLU A 13 -53.14 16.09 15.58
CA GLU A 13 -53.00 15.68 17.00
C GLU A 13 -54.36 15.67 17.74
N PRO A 14 -54.41 15.07 18.93
CA PRO A 14 -54.78 15.90 20.08
C PRO A 14 -53.92 15.72 21.34
N ASP A 15 -53.88 16.83 22.07
CA ASP A 15 -53.16 17.19 23.28
C ASP A 15 -54.01 16.93 24.55
N MET A 16 -53.39 16.53 25.69
CA MET A 16 -53.58 17.14 27.04
C MET A 16 -53.01 16.30 28.21
N ARG A 17 -51.98 16.86 28.89
CA ARG A 17 -51.92 17.32 30.31
C ARG A 17 -52.63 16.46 31.39
N THR A 18 -52.14 16.19 32.61
CA THR A 18 -51.11 16.77 33.53
C THR A 18 -51.11 15.93 34.83
N SER A 19 -49.94 15.66 35.46
CA SER A 19 -49.72 15.78 36.93
C SER A 19 -48.31 15.29 37.35
N SER A 20 -47.61 16.10 38.14
CA SER A 20 -46.33 15.79 38.84
C SER A 20 -46.54 16.01 40.36
N PRO A 21 -45.55 15.81 41.26
CA PRO A 21 -44.79 14.60 41.69
C PRO A 21 -44.88 14.42 43.25
N PRO A 22 -44.07 13.57 43.96
CA PRO A 22 -42.70 13.97 44.35
C PRO A 22 -41.62 12.85 44.59
N ARG A 23 -40.37 13.24 44.28
CA ARG A 23 -39.08 13.08 45.01
C ARG A 23 -38.59 11.73 45.58
N THR A 24 -37.42 11.28 45.09
CA THR A 24 -36.16 11.05 45.87
C THR A 24 -34.94 10.89 44.93
N ARG A 25 -34.10 11.93 44.82
CA ARG A 25 -32.66 12.07 45.20
C ARG A 25 -31.61 11.14 44.55
N LEU A 26 -30.74 11.80 43.76
CA LEU A 26 -29.25 11.74 43.68
C LEU A 26 -28.61 10.38 43.29
N SER A 27 -27.70 10.26 42.32
CA SER A 27 -26.57 11.15 41.98
C SER A 27 -25.91 10.75 40.64
N ARG A 28 -25.43 11.77 39.89
CA ARG A 28 -24.14 11.89 39.16
C ARG A 28 -23.64 10.71 38.30
N LEU A 29 -23.05 10.82 37.11
CA LEU A 29 -22.68 11.88 36.14
C LEU A 29 -22.02 11.07 35.00
N ARG A 30 -22.38 11.26 33.73
CA ARG A 30 -21.46 11.11 32.58
C ARG A 30 -21.99 11.94 31.41
N GLN A 31 -21.27 13.01 31.10
CA GLN A 31 -21.48 13.87 29.93
C GLN A 31 -21.17 13.09 28.65
N VAL A 32 -22.10 13.18 27.71
CA VAL A 32 -21.92 12.87 26.29
C VAL A 32 -21.54 14.19 25.61
N THR A 33 -20.39 14.22 24.94
CA THR A 33 -20.05 15.29 23.99
C THR A 33 -20.13 14.74 22.57
N LEU A 34 -21.12 15.23 21.82
CA LEU A 34 -21.15 15.30 20.37
C LEU A 34 -20.27 16.47 19.90
N SER A 35 -19.56 16.29 18.78
CA SER A 35 -19.14 17.37 17.87
C SER A 35 -18.90 16.72 16.49
N ALA A 36 -19.84 16.80 15.55
CA ALA A 36 -20.09 17.92 14.63
C ALA A 36 -18.96 18.09 13.58
N THR A 37 -19.28 17.64 12.37
CA THR A 37 -18.63 17.92 11.09
C THR A 37 -18.94 19.36 10.66
N VAL A 38 -17.96 20.06 10.06
CA VAL A 38 -18.20 21.25 9.23
C VAL A 38 -17.34 21.16 7.97
N SER A 39 -18.02 21.24 6.83
CA SER A 39 -17.45 21.45 5.50
C SER A 39 -17.46 22.94 5.14
N ALA A 40 -16.55 23.29 4.24
CA ALA A 40 -16.55 24.44 3.31
C ALA A 40 -16.15 25.85 3.84
N ALA A 41 -15.11 26.40 3.21
CA ALA A 41 -15.11 27.79 2.76
C ALA A 41 -14.23 27.95 1.51
N LEU A 42 -14.85 28.53 0.48
CA LEU A 42 -14.35 28.89 -0.84
C LEU A 42 -14.05 30.41 -0.85
N ALA A 43 -12.97 30.78 -1.52
CA ALA A 43 -12.60 32.05 -2.17
C ALA A 43 -13.13 33.41 -1.64
N LEU A 44 -12.20 34.37 -1.46
CA LEU A 44 -12.45 35.80 -1.66
C LEU A 44 -11.16 36.49 -2.16
N LEU A 45 -11.26 37.14 -3.33
CA LEU A 45 -10.25 38.02 -3.94
C LEU A 45 -10.51 39.50 -3.56
N LEU A 46 -9.40 40.24 -3.44
CA LEU A 46 -9.16 41.70 -3.60
C LEU A 46 -10.29 42.73 -3.39
N SER A 47 -10.02 43.70 -2.52
CA SER A 47 -10.05 45.14 -2.89
C SER A 47 -9.34 45.99 -1.82
N ALA A 48 -8.14 46.45 -2.12
CA ALA A 48 -7.51 47.58 -1.44
C ALA A 48 -7.65 48.80 -2.37
N CYS A 49 -8.57 49.69 -2.02
CA CYS A 49 -8.66 51.04 -2.58
C CYS A 49 -9.13 51.99 -1.47
N GLY A 50 -8.29 52.98 -1.18
CA GLY A 50 -8.72 54.32 -0.83
C GLY A 50 -8.93 54.65 0.66
N GLY A 51 -8.27 55.73 1.09
CA GLY A 51 -8.88 56.65 2.05
C GLY A 51 -7.98 57.17 3.17
N GLY A 52 -7.13 58.14 2.85
CA GLY A 52 -6.63 59.07 3.86
C GLY A 52 -7.73 60.06 4.29
N GLY A 53 -7.71 60.46 5.55
CA GLY A 53 -8.61 61.48 6.11
C GLY A 53 -8.27 61.75 7.57
N SER A 54 -7.65 62.90 7.79
CA SER A 54 -7.32 63.50 9.09
C SER A 54 -8.56 63.78 9.93
N ASP A 55 -8.50 63.54 11.25
CA ASP A 55 -8.90 64.56 12.23
C ASP A 55 -8.39 64.26 13.63
N ASN A 56 -8.10 65.35 14.33
CA ASN A 56 -7.32 65.47 15.54
C ASN A 56 -8.26 65.72 16.74
N SER A 57 -8.29 64.85 17.75
CA SER A 57 -8.67 65.25 19.11
C SER A 57 -8.10 64.27 20.13
N GLY A 58 -7.26 64.79 21.03
CA GLY A 58 -6.60 64.02 22.07
C GLY A 58 -7.41 63.93 23.35
N THR A 59 -7.24 62.83 24.08
CA THR A 59 -7.06 62.82 25.54
C THR A 59 -6.28 61.56 25.91
N ASP A 60 -5.17 61.79 26.61
CA ASP A 60 -4.26 60.82 27.22
C ASP A 60 -4.93 60.08 28.38
N LEU A 61 -4.58 58.81 28.59
CA LEU A 61 -4.30 58.17 29.88
C LEU A 61 -4.04 56.65 29.71
N GLY A 62 -2.77 56.24 29.85
CA GLY A 62 -2.43 55.04 30.65
C GLY A 62 -1.88 53.77 29.96
N LYS A 63 -0.58 53.82 29.58
CA LYS A 63 0.43 52.74 29.61
C LYS A 63 -0.02 51.26 29.70
N ALA A 64 0.29 50.51 28.65
CA ALA A 64 0.97 49.21 28.75
C ALA A 64 1.97 49.10 27.59
N ALA A 65 3.26 49.30 27.90
CA ALA A 65 4.36 49.16 26.96
C ALA A 65 4.60 47.68 26.67
N GLY A 66 4.09 47.20 25.53
CA GLY A 66 4.58 46.02 24.83
C GLY A 66 5.18 46.49 23.52
N SER A 67 6.51 46.45 23.42
CA SER A 67 7.29 46.84 22.25
C SER A 67 6.97 45.92 21.06
N SER A 68 5.99 46.28 20.23
CA SER A 68 5.90 45.80 18.85
C SER A 68 6.68 46.77 17.97
N THR A 69 8.00 46.65 17.97
CA THR A 69 8.78 47.15 16.84
C THR A 69 8.40 46.28 15.65
N ALA A 70 7.56 46.79 14.75
CA ALA A 70 7.55 46.29 13.38
C ALA A 70 9.01 46.35 12.92
N ALA A 71 9.63 45.19 12.70
CA ALA A 71 11.00 45.12 12.21
C ALA A 71 11.08 46.01 10.97
N ALA A 72 11.95 47.02 11.00
CA ALA A 72 12.16 47.88 9.85
C ALA A 72 12.50 46.99 8.65
N ALA A 73 11.82 47.21 7.52
CA ALA A 73 12.13 46.48 6.29
C ALA A 73 13.60 46.67 5.96
N LEU A 74 14.34 45.56 5.81
CA LEU A 74 15.75 45.59 5.42
C LEU A 74 15.92 46.40 4.14
N SER A 75 17.03 47.13 4.04
CA SER A 75 17.45 47.77 2.79
C SER A 75 17.68 46.71 1.69
N SER A 76 17.68 47.14 0.43
CA SER A 76 17.94 46.25 -0.71
C SER A 76 19.31 45.55 -0.61
N SER A 77 20.32 46.23 -0.06
CA SER A 77 21.65 45.65 0.18
C SER A 77 21.62 44.58 1.28
N GLU A 78 20.91 44.83 2.38
CA GLU A 78 20.79 43.85 3.47
C GLU A 78 19.98 42.63 3.02
N SER A 79 18.89 42.84 2.25
CA SER A 79 18.12 41.73 1.68
C SER A 79 18.92 40.89 0.68
N THR A 80 19.87 41.49 -0.03
CA THR A 80 20.77 40.79 -0.94
C THR A 80 21.79 39.96 -0.16
N GLN A 81 22.34 40.51 0.92
CA GLN A 81 23.27 39.80 1.78
C GLN A 81 22.63 38.55 2.42
N VAL A 82 21.41 38.68 2.96
CA VAL A 82 20.68 37.54 3.55
C VAL A 82 20.43 36.43 2.52
N GLN A 83 20.13 36.79 1.26
CA GLN A 83 19.97 35.79 0.20
C GLN A 83 21.29 35.10 -0.15
N ALA A 84 22.41 35.82 -0.17
CA ALA A 84 23.73 35.22 -0.37
C ALA A 84 24.13 34.29 0.79
N GLU A 85 23.80 34.64 2.04
CA GLU A 85 23.96 33.77 3.21
C GLU A 85 23.09 32.51 3.07
N GLY A 86 21.85 32.68 2.62
CA GLY A 86 20.95 31.58 2.27
C GLY A 86 21.55 30.63 1.23
N ALA A 87 22.20 31.18 0.21
CA ALA A 87 22.83 30.37 -0.83
C ALA A 87 24.01 29.54 -0.31
N ALA A 88 24.76 30.07 0.65
CA ALA A 88 25.83 29.34 1.33
C ALA A 88 25.26 28.19 2.18
N LEU A 89 24.17 28.43 2.93
CA LEU A 89 23.47 27.39 3.71
C LEU A 89 22.95 26.26 2.82
N ASN A 90 22.42 26.60 1.63
CA ASN A 90 22.02 25.58 0.67
C ASN A 90 23.19 24.71 0.21
N THR A 91 24.34 25.32 -0.07
CA THR A 91 25.56 24.58 -0.44
C THR A 91 26.03 23.66 0.70
N GLU A 92 25.97 24.14 1.94
CA GLU A 92 26.32 23.36 3.13
C GLU A 92 25.40 22.15 3.30
N GLU A 93 24.07 22.32 3.23
CA GLU A 93 23.12 21.21 3.36
C GLU A 93 23.24 20.16 2.24
N LEU A 94 23.60 20.56 1.01
CA LEU A 94 23.90 19.62 -0.07
C LEU A 94 25.16 18.77 0.25
N ASN A 95 26.19 19.40 0.81
CA ASN A 95 27.41 18.70 1.21
C ASN A 95 27.17 17.77 2.39
N ASP A 96 26.37 18.19 3.37
CA ASP A 96 25.97 17.37 4.52
C ASP A 96 25.17 16.15 4.09
N ALA A 97 24.20 16.32 3.19
CA ALA A 97 23.43 15.19 2.63
C ALA A 97 24.34 14.20 1.89
N LEU A 98 25.35 14.69 1.16
CA LEU A 98 26.34 13.83 0.50
C LEU A 98 27.24 13.11 1.52
N ALA A 99 27.63 13.76 2.62
CA ALA A 99 28.40 13.16 3.69
C ALA A 99 27.60 12.08 4.43
N GLU A 100 26.32 12.34 4.72
CA GLU A 100 25.38 11.38 5.29
C GLU A 100 25.24 10.16 4.36
N ALA A 101 24.98 10.37 3.07
CA ALA A 101 24.85 9.28 2.09
C ALA A 101 26.11 8.39 2.03
N LYS A 102 27.32 8.98 2.15
CA LYS A 102 28.59 8.24 2.19
C LYS A 102 28.79 7.41 3.46
N SER A 103 28.16 7.82 4.57
CA SER A 103 28.28 7.16 5.87
C SER A 103 27.37 5.93 6.03
N LEU A 104 26.29 5.86 5.25
CA LEU A 104 25.29 4.80 5.33
C LEU A 104 25.77 3.52 4.63
N SER A 105 25.45 2.36 5.22
CA SER A 105 25.68 1.04 4.61
C SER A 105 24.84 0.86 3.34
N ALA A 106 25.35 0.13 2.34
CA ALA A 106 24.62 -0.16 1.11
C ALA A 106 23.28 -0.90 1.35
N ASP A 107 23.19 -1.68 2.43
CA ASP A 107 22.00 -2.45 2.80
C ASP A 107 20.98 -1.65 3.63
N THR A 108 21.23 -0.35 3.85
CA THR A 108 20.32 0.52 4.61
C THR A 108 18.96 0.60 3.91
N ALA A 109 17.88 0.39 4.66
CA ALA A 109 16.53 0.45 4.14
C ALA A 109 16.20 1.85 3.58
N LEU A 110 15.54 1.87 2.41
CA LEU A 110 15.15 3.11 1.73
C LEU A 110 13.83 3.66 2.28
N VAL A 111 13.90 4.74 3.06
CA VAL A 111 12.75 5.37 3.72
C VAL A 111 12.46 6.75 3.12
N ALA A 112 11.18 7.07 2.90
CA ALA A 112 10.76 8.35 2.31
C ALA A 112 11.19 9.56 3.17
N GLY A 113 11.73 10.61 2.54
CA GLY A 113 12.17 11.83 3.22
C GLY A 113 13.53 11.76 3.92
N GLN A 114 14.14 10.56 4.00
CA GLN A 114 15.48 10.34 4.52
C GLN A 114 16.52 10.30 3.40
N VAL A 115 17.77 10.63 3.72
CA VAL A 115 18.90 10.45 2.80
C VAL A 115 19.13 8.96 2.59
N ALA A 116 19.36 8.55 1.35
CA ALA A 116 19.64 7.16 1.00
C ALA A 116 21.16 6.86 1.07
N PRO A 117 21.59 5.58 1.17
CA PRO A 117 23.01 5.27 1.01
C PRO A 117 23.52 5.66 -0.38
N LEU A 118 24.80 6.08 -0.47
CA LEU A 118 25.39 6.57 -1.72
C LEU A 118 25.24 5.56 -2.87
N ALA A 119 25.36 4.27 -2.58
CA ALA A 119 25.17 3.20 -3.55
C ALA A 119 23.78 3.23 -4.24
N ALA A 120 22.72 3.64 -3.53
CA ALA A 120 21.37 3.74 -4.07
C ALA A 120 21.19 4.95 -5.02
N TYR A 121 21.91 6.06 -4.77
CA TYR A 121 21.97 7.17 -5.70
C TYR A 121 22.78 6.78 -6.95
N GLN A 122 23.94 6.14 -6.77
CA GLN A 122 24.82 5.74 -7.87
C GLN A 122 24.20 4.67 -8.77
N SER A 123 23.45 3.71 -8.20
CA SER A 123 22.74 2.68 -8.96
C SER A 123 21.49 3.18 -9.68
N GLY A 124 21.00 4.38 -9.32
CA GLY A 124 19.76 4.94 -9.85
C GLY A 124 18.48 4.46 -9.14
N GLN A 125 18.60 3.68 -8.07
CA GLN A 125 17.44 3.23 -7.27
C GLN A 125 16.61 4.39 -6.70
N VAL A 126 17.27 5.48 -6.29
CA VAL A 126 16.56 6.70 -5.82
C VAL A 126 15.71 7.29 -6.95
N ALA A 127 16.29 7.47 -8.14
CA ALA A 127 15.57 8.02 -9.28
C ALA A 127 14.44 7.09 -9.77
N GLN A 128 14.64 5.78 -9.74
CA GLN A 128 13.60 4.79 -10.09
C GLN A 128 12.40 4.89 -9.13
N LYS A 129 12.64 4.93 -7.82
CA LYS A 129 11.57 5.13 -6.82
C LYS A 129 10.86 6.48 -6.98
N ALA A 130 11.62 7.53 -7.28
CA ALA A 130 11.05 8.86 -7.51
C ALA A 130 10.24 8.95 -8.81
N ALA A 131 10.59 8.16 -9.83
CA ALA A 131 9.87 8.12 -11.11
C ALA A 131 8.41 7.65 -10.95
N ALA A 132 8.11 6.84 -9.93
CA ALA A 132 6.74 6.43 -9.61
C ALA A 132 5.86 7.56 -9.08
N VAL A 133 6.41 8.72 -8.74
CA VAL A 133 5.66 9.90 -8.27
C VAL A 133 6.12 11.15 -9.00
N GLN A 134 6.72 11.01 -10.17
CA GLN A 134 7.27 12.14 -10.91
C GLN A 134 6.18 13.07 -11.46
N LEU A 135 6.51 14.35 -11.55
CA LEU A 135 5.72 15.37 -12.23
C LEU A 135 6.64 16.32 -13.01
N PRO A 136 6.13 16.97 -14.07
CA PRO A 136 6.81 18.06 -14.74
C PRO A 136 6.75 19.36 -13.95
N VAL A 137 7.84 20.13 -14.01
CA VAL A 137 7.88 21.53 -13.59
C VAL A 137 7.95 22.39 -14.84
N TYR A 138 6.96 23.24 -15.00
CA TYR A 138 6.77 24.15 -16.12
C TYR A 138 7.51 25.46 -15.91
N ARG A 139 8.02 26.07 -16.99
CA ARG A 139 8.69 27.39 -16.96
C ARG A 139 7.92 28.41 -17.78
N PHE A 140 7.86 29.61 -17.25
CA PHE A 140 7.29 30.79 -17.89
C PHE A 140 8.30 31.93 -17.84
N PHE A 141 8.42 32.65 -18.94
CA PHE A 141 9.20 33.87 -19.03
C PHE A 141 8.27 35.09 -18.93
N ASN A 142 8.52 35.96 -17.96
CA ASN A 142 7.81 37.23 -17.82
C ASN A 142 8.45 38.29 -18.75
N ASN A 143 7.75 38.64 -19.83
CA ASN A 143 8.27 39.59 -20.82
C ASN A 143 8.28 41.06 -20.35
N GLN A 144 7.70 41.37 -19.19
CA GLN A 144 7.73 42.71 -18.59
C GLN A 144 8.90 42.90 -17.63
N THR A 145 9.23 41.86 -16.85
CA THR A 145 10.25 41.94 -15.79
C THR A 145 11.56 41.24 -16.16
N GLY A 146 11.56 40.40 -17.19
CA GLY A 146 12.72 39.56 -17.55
C GLY A 146 12.99 38.43 -16.56
N THR A 147 12.02 38.10 -15.69
CA THR A 147 12.15 37.05 -14.66
C THR A 147 11.41 35.78 -15.06
N HIS A 148 11.69 34.67 -14.38
CA HIS A 148 11.03 33.39 -14.64
C HIS A 148 10.09 32.99 -13.52
N PHE A 149 9.04 32.26 -13.89
CA PHE A 149 8.11 31.61 -12.98
C PHE A 149 8.08 30.10 -13.25
N TYR A 150 8.02 29.30 -12.19
CA TYR A 150 8.04 27.84 -12.27
C TYR A 150 6.84 27.26 -11.54
N SER A 151 6.23 26.22 -12.10
CA SER A 151 5.11 25.55 -11.44
C SER A 151 5.08 24.07 -11.73
N SER A 152 4.87 23.25 -10.69
CA SER A 152 4.55 21.83 -10.81
C SER A 152 3.05 21.57 -11.00
N SER A 153 2.21 22.60 -10.83
CA SER A 153 0.75 22.49 -10.93
C SER A 153 0.29 22.70 -12.37
N SER A 154 -0.30 21.67 -12.96
CA SER A 154 -0.93 21.76 -14.28
C SER A 154 -2.08 22.77 -14.30
N THR A 155 -2.81 22.91 -13.19
CA THR A 155 -3.88 23.90 -13.05
C THR A 155 -3.34 25.32 -13.01
N GLU A 156 -2.28 25.57 -12.25
CA GLU A 156 -1.63 26.90 -12.20
C GLU A 156 -1.00 27.25 -13.55
N ARG A 157 -0.34 26.29 -14.21
CA ARG A 157 0.16 26.44 -15.58
C ARG A 157 -0.96 26.89 -16.53
N ASP A 158 -2.09 26.19 -16.54
CA ASP A 158 -3.19 26.49 -17.46
C ASP A 158 -3.85 27.84 -17.14
N LEU A 159 -3.98 28.17 -15.86
CA LEU A 159 -4.48 29.48 -15.42
C LEU A 159 -3.56 30.62 -15.88
N VAL A 160 -2.24 30.50 -15.67
CA VAL A 160 -1.26 31.49 -16.12
C VAL A 160 -1.32 31.67 -17.63
N ARG A 161 -1.35 30.58 -18.40
CA ARG A 161 -1.48 30.63 -19.87
C ARG A 161 -2.77 31.30 -20.34
N ALA A 162 -3.87 31.10 -19.62
CA ALA A 162 -5.16 31.65 -19.99
C ALA A 162 -5.33 33.12 -19.59
N THR A 163 -4.69 33.57 -18.51
CA THR A 163 -5.01 34.86 -17.87
C THR A 163 -3.89 35.88 -17.91
N LEU A 164 -2.62 35.47 -18.05
CA LEU A 164 -1.46 36.37 -17.96
C LEU A 164 -0.71 36.43 -19.29
N ALA A 165 -1.15 37.31 -20.20
CA ALA A 165 -0.57 37.45 -21.54
C ALA A 165 0.92 37.87 -21.55
N TYR A 166 1.44 38.42 -20.45
CA TYR A 166 2.86 38.76 -20.29
C TYR A 166 3.74 37.58 -19.87
N MET A 167 3.14 36.44 -19.52
CA MET A 167 3.85 35.21 -19.17
C MET A 167 3.93 34.27 -20.38
N SER A 168 5.08 34.27 -21.06
CA SER A 168 5.37 33.37 -22.17
C SER A 168 5.63 31.95 -21.64
N TYR A 169 4.81 30.98 -22.05
CA TYR A 169 5.01 29.58 -21.68
C TYR A 169 6.15 28.96 -22.48
N GLU A 170 7.20 28.49 -21.78
CA GLU A 170 8.40 27.90 -22.39
C GLU A 170 8.39 26.36 -22.35
N GLY A 171 7.36 25.75 -21.76
CA GLY A 171 7.23 24.30 -21.68
C GLY A 171 7.71 23.70 -20.36
N GLN A 172 8.04 22.42 -20.40
CA GLN A 172 8.60 21.68 -19.26
C GLN A 172 10.09 22.01 -19.11
N ALA A 173 10.49 22.48 -17.94
CA ALA A 173 11.88 22.78 -17.61
C ALA A 173 12.64 21.54 -17.14
N PHE A 174 12.01 20.77 -16.26
CA PHE A 174 12.57 19.57 -15.65
C PHE A 174 11.46 18.73 -15.00
N LEU A 175 11.83 17.57 -14.46
CA LEU A 175 10.97 16.70 -13.68
C LEU A 175 11.37 16.72 -12.21
N ALA A 176 10.40 16.63 -11.33
CA ALA A 176 10.58 16.48 -9.89
C ALA A 176 9.60 15.43 -9.36
N ALA A 177 9.65 15.11 -8.06
CA ALA A 177 8.66 14.23 -7.45
C ALA A 177 7.53 15.04 -6.81
N SER A 178 6.30 14.54 -6.94
CA SER A 178 5.09 15.12 -6.36
C SER A 178 4.97 14.89 -4.84
N GLU A 179 5.62 13.84 -4.35
CA GLU A 179 5.53 13.38 -2.96
C GLU A 179 6.92 13.03 -2.42
N ALA A 180 7.01 12.93 -1.09
CA ALA A 180 8.23 12.47 -0.44
C ALA A 180 8.59 11.05 -0.91
N SER A 181 9.84 10.86 -1.33
CA SER A 181 10.38 9.56 -1.72
C SER A 181 11.75 9.35 -1.09
N ALA A 182 12.24 8.11 -1.09
CA ALA A 182 13.51 7.79 -0.48
C ALA A 182 14.66 8.52 -1.19
N GLY A 183 15.51 9.18 -0.42
CA GLY A 183 16.61 9.99 -0.94
C GLY A 183 16.21 11.38 -1.46
N LEU A 184 14.94 11.78 -1.36
CA LEU A 184 14.47 13.11 -1.74
C LEU A 184 14.16 14.00 -0.54
N LYS A 185 14.31 15.30 -0.73
CA LYS A 185 14.00 16.37 0.22
C LYS A 185 12.97 17.35 -0.39
N PRO A 186 12.14 18.00 0.44
CA PRO A 186 11.19 18.99 -0.03
C PRO A 186 11.90 20.22 -0.64
N VAL A 187 11.31 20.79 -1.68
CA VAL A 187 11.66 22.11 -2.23
C VAL A 187 10.57 23.09 -1.86
N TYR A 188 10.93 24.11 -1.09
CA TYR A 188 10.05 25.16 -0.60
C TYR A 188 9.88 26.26 -1.64
N ARG A 189 8.65 26.74 -1.82
CA ARG A 189 8.31 27.87 -2.70
C ARG A 189 7.90 29.07 -1.86
N PHE A 190 8.50 30.20 -2.15
CA PHE A 190 8.15 31.49 -1.56
C PHE A 190 7.63 32.44 -2.63
N PHE A 191 6.66 33.27 -2.25
CA PHE A 191 6.20 34.40 -3.02
C PHE A 191 6.71 35.70 -2.40
N ASN A 192 7.39 36.53 -3.18
CA ASN A 192 7.80 37.86 -2.76
C ASN A 192 6.65 38.85 -2.99
N THR A 193 6.04 39.34 -1.92
CA THR A 193 4.86 40.22 -1.96
C THR A 193 5.17 41.63 -2.46
N GLN A 194 6.45 42.03 -2.54
CA GLN A 194 6.86 43.34 -3.04
C GLN A 194 7.13 43.32 -4.55
N THR A 195 7.76 42.26 -5.06
CA THR A 195 8.21 42.19 -6.46
C THR A 195 7.34 41.26 -7.32
N GLY A 196 6.51 40.42 -6.71
CA GLY A 196 5.65 39.45 -7.42
C GLY A 196 6.42 38.25 -8.00
N VAL A 197 7.68 38.06 -7.64
CA VAL A 197 8.52 36.95 -8.09
C VAL A 197 8.53 35.80 -7.07
N HIS A 198 8.95 34.62 -7.51
CA HIS A 198 9.02 33.44 -6.65
C HIS A 198 10.48 33.02 -6.39
N PHE A 199 10.69 32.42 -5.23
CA PHE A 199 11.97 31.85 -4.81
C PHE A 199 11.80 30.39 -4.41
N TYR A 200 12.77 29.54 -4.77
CA TYR A 200 12.75 28.10 -4.55
C TYR A 200 14.02 27.63 -3.87
N THR A 201 13.87 26.87 -2.79
CA THR A 201 15.02 26.27 -2.09
C THR A 201 14.72 24.87 -1.57
N ILE A 202 15.69 23.96 -1.67
CA ILE A 202 15.65 22.64 -1.01
C ILE A 202 16.12 22.72 0.46
N SER A 203 16.80 23.82 0.80
CA SER A 203 17.50 24.02 2.06
C SER A 203 16.51 24.45 3.15
N ALA A 204 16.44 23.66 4.22
CA ALA A 204 15.60 24.00 5.36
C ALA A 204 16.18 25.18 6.13
N ASN A 205 17.51 25.29 6.19
CA ASN A 205 18.19 26.41 6.86
C ASN A 205 18.02 27.71 6.07
N GLU A 206 18.11 27.68 4.74
CA GLU A 206 17.82 28.85 3.89
C GLU A 206 16.35 29.26 4.02
N ARG A 207 15.41 28.31 4.02
CA ARG A 207 14.00 28.60 4.31
C ARG A 207 13.83 29.33 5.64
N ASP A 208 14.46 28.84 6.70
CA ASP A 208 14.33 29.42 8.04
C ASP A 208 15.02 30.79 8.16
N LEU A 209 16.16 30.97 7.48
CA LEU A 209 16.85 32.25 7.38
C LEU A 209 15.97 33.30 6.68
N ILE A 210 15.33 32.93 5.56
CA ILE A 210 14.45 33.82 4.79
C ILE A 210 13.22 34.20 5.62
N LEU A 211 12.58 33.23 6.30
CA LEU A 211 11.43 33.51 7.18
C LEU A 211 11.77 34.43 8.36
N ALA A 212 12.98 34.29 8.92
CA ALA A 212 13.40 35.08 10.06
C ALA A 212 13.79 36.53 9.69
N ASN A 213 14.29 36.75 8.47
CA ASN A 213 14.96 38.00 8.12
C ASN A 213 14.31 38.77 6.96
N LEU A 214 13.56 38.12 6.07
CA LEU A 214 12.98 38.75 4.87
C LEU A 214 11.43 38.71 4.90
N PRO A 215 10.78 39.64 5.61
CA PRO A 215 9.32 39.63 5.79
C PRO A 215 8.51 39.80 4.49
N GLN A 216 9.15 40.21 3.39
CA GLN A 216 8.54 40.28 2.07
C GLN A 216 8.34 38.92 1.40
N PHE A 217 8.98 37.86 1.88
CA PHE A 217 8.81 36.51 1.35
C PHE A 217 7.79 35.74 2.19
N THR A 218 6.70 35.35 1.55
CA THR A 218 5.69 34.47 2.14
C THR A 218 5.94 33.03 1.70
N LEU A 219 6.09 32.09 2.63
CA LEU A 219 6.19 30.67 2.31
C LEU A 219 4.82 30.16 1.84
N GLU A 220 4.76 29.64 0.62
CA GLU A 220 3.55 29.02 0.05
C GLU A 220 3.46 27.53 0.33
N GLY A 221 4.58 26.90 0.69
CA GLY A 221 4.66 25.48 1.05
C GLY A 221 5.70 24.71 0.22
N ILE A 222 5.48 23.40 0.09
CA ILE A 222 6.33 22.51 -0.71
C ILE A 222 5.84 22.53 -2.16
N ALA A 223 6.70 22.90 -3.10
CA ALA A 223 6.37 22.87 -4.53
C ALA A 223 6.51 21.47 -5.15
N TYR A 224 7.56 20.76 -4.74
CA TYR A 224 7.88 19.40 -5.19
C TYR A 224 9.04 18.85 -4.33
N TYR A 225 9.44 17.61 -4.58
CA TYR A 225 10.56 16.94 -3.93
C TYR A 225 11.68 16.69 -4.95
N ALA A 226 12.91 16.92 -4.53
CA ALA A 226 14.11 16.78 -5.35
C ALA A 226 15.25 16.15 -4.52
N SER A 227 16.37 15.78 -5.16
CA SER A 227 17.48 15.17 -4.46
C SER A 227 18.52 16.21 -4.04
N ALA A 228 19.01 16.13 -2.80
CA ALA A 228 20.18 16.88 -2.35
C ALA A 228 21.51 16.23 -2.79
N VAL A 229 21.47 14.96 -3.21
CA VAL A 229 22.65 14.16 -3.58
C VAL A 229 22.58 13.79 -5.06
N THR A 230 23.71 13.88 -5.76
CA THR A 230 23.81 13.47 -7.18
C THR A 230 23.71 11.95 -7.34
N GLY A 231 23.28 11.48 -8.50
CA GLY A 231 23.17 10.06 -8.80
C GLY A 231 22.78 9.77 -10.24
N THR A 232 22.78 8.48 -10.59
CA THR A 232 22.22 8.02 -11.87
C THR A 232 20.72 8.31 -11.88
N GLY A 233 20.20 8.85 -12.97
CA GLY A 233 18.78 9.22 -13.03
C GLY A 233 18.48 10.63 -12.47
N LEU A 234 19.51 11.42 -12.12
CA LEU A 234 19.40 12.77 -11.60
C LEU A 234 20.31 13.74 -12.36
N LYS A 235 19.86 14.99 -12.54
CA LYS A 235 20.66 16.07 -13.14
C LYS A 235 20.64 17.32 -12.26
N PRO A 236 21.73 18.09 -12.23
CA PRO A 236 21.77 19.33 -11.47
C PRO A 236 20.75 20.36 -12.00
N LEU A 237 20.09 21.04 -11.08
CA LEU A 237 19.39 22.30 -11.32
C LEU A 237 20.29 23.44 -10.84
N TYR A 238 20.76 24.23 -11.80
CA TYR A 238 21.65 25.37 -11.59
C TYR A 238 20.85 26.59 -11.13
N ARG A 239 21.38 27.32 -10.14
CA ARG A 239 20.76 28.52 -9.57
C ARG A 239 21.62 29.76 -9.81
N PHE A 240 20.97 30.86 -10.15
CA PHE A 240 21.57 32.17 -10.31
C PHE A 240 20.78 33.21 -9.54
N PHE A 241 21.47 34.14 -8.89
CA PHE A 241 20.86 35.33 -8.30
C PHE A 241 20.86 36.50 -9.29
N LEU A 242 19.69 37.10 -9.50
CA LEU A 242 19.46 38.24 -10.38
C LEU A 242 19.50 39.52 -9.55
N SER A 243 20.64 40.19 -9.53
CA SER A 243 20.88 41.35 -8.65
C SER A 243 19.97 42.55 -8.94
N ASN A 244 19.57 42.72 -10.20
CA ASN A 244 18.66 43.79 -10.64
C ASN A 244 17.19 43.56 -10.27
N ALA A 245 16.78 42.31 -10.10
CA ALA A 245 15.38 41.92 -9.85
C ALA A 245 15.16 41.37 -8.42
N GLY A 246 16.23 41.10 -7.66
CA GLY A 246 16.16 40.52 -6.32
C GLY A 246 15.48 39.15 -6.33
N THR A 247 15.75 38.33 -7.35
CA THR A 247 15.13 37.01 -7.55
C THR A 247 16.14 36.00 -8.08
N HIS A 248 15.69 34.78 -8.34
CA HIS A 248 16.53 33.71 -8.84
C HIS A 248 16.08 33.19 -10.21
N PHE A 249 17.05 32.73 -10.98
CA PHE A 249 16.86 31.99 -12.22
C PHE A 249 17.35 30.55 -12.03
N TYR A 250 16.60 29.59 -12.57
CA TYR A 250 16.89 28.17 -12.44
C TYR A 250 16.92 27.49 -13.81
N THR A 251 17.94 26.67 -14.04
CA THR A 251 18.00 25.86 -15.26
C THR A 251 18.59 24.48 -15.02
N ALA A 252 17.99 23.46 -15.63
CA ALA A 252 18.54 22.11 -15.67
C ALA A 252 19.37 21.86 -16.94
N SER A 253 19.52 22.89 -17.80
CA SER A 253 20.31 22.83 -19.02
C SER A 253 21.73 23.30 -18.72
N ALA A 254 22.70 22.40 -18.91
CA ALA A 254 24.11 22.74 -18.77
C ALA A 254 24.57 23.80 -19.77
N VAL A 255 23.95 23.81 -20.97
CA VAL A 255 24.21 24.78 -22.04
C VAL A 255 23.65 26.15 -21.66
N GLU A 256 22.38 26.22 -21.23
CA GLU A 256 21.76 27.50 -20.83
C GLU A 256 22.49 28.10 -19.61
N ARG A 257 22.92 27.27 -18.66
CA ARG A 257 23.77 27.70 -17.55
C ARG A 257 25.08 28.33 -18.05
N GLN A 258 25.73 27.73 -19.04
CA GLN A 258 26.97 28.26 -19.61
C GLN A 258 26.70 29.59 -20.34
N ASP A 259 25.66 29.64 -21.18
CA ASP A 259 25.28 30.84 -21.94
C ASP A 259 24.96 32.02 -21.01
N VAL A 260 24.25 31.78 -19.90
CA VAL A 260 23.94 32.82 -18.90
C VAL A 260 25.22 33.32 -18.21
N GLN A 261 26.18 32.44 -17.89
CA GLN A 261 27.47 32.85 -17.33
C GLN A 261 28.27 33.70 -18.33
N ASP A 262 28.27 33.32 -19.60
CA ASP A 262 29.06 34.00 -20.63
C ASP A 262 28.45 35.34 -21.06
N THR A 263 27.11 35.44 -21.09
CA THR A 263 26.40 36.59 -21.69
C THR A 263 25.75 37.51 -20.66
N LEU A 264 25.44 37.04 -19.45
CA LEU A 264 24.65 37.78 -18.46
C LEU A 264 25.33 37.94 -17.09
N SER A 265 26.62 37.66 -16.96
CA SER A 265 27.38 37.73 -15.69
C SER A 265 27.32 39.08 -14.96
N ALA A 266 27.04 40.17 -15.67
CA ALA A 266 26.85 41.50 -15.05
C ALA A 266 25.59 41.61 -14.18
N THR A 267 24.60 40.75 -14.39
CA THR A 267 23.30 40.77 -13.67
C THR A 267 22.94 39.44 -13.02
N HIS A 268 23.52 38.33 -13.49
CA HIS A 268 23.26 36.98 -13.02
C HIS A 268 24.50 36.43 -12.31
N THR A 269 24.48 36.41 -10.98
CA THR A 269 25.53 35.79 -10.17
C THR A 269 25.26 34.29 -10.08
N TYR A 270 26.20 33.47 -10.52
CA TYR A 270 26.08 32.02 -10.44
C TYR A 270 26.30 31.52 -9.01
N GLU A 271 25.34 30.80 -8.46
CA GLU A 271 25.37 30.29 -7.08
C GLU A 271 25.66 28.79 -7.01
N GLY A 272 25.86 28.13 -8.15
CA GLY A 272 26.13 26.70 -8.21
C GLY A 272 24.89 25.85 -8.45
N VAL A 273 24.93 24.61 -7.94
CA VAL A 273 23.82 23.66 -8.00
C VAL A 273 22.92 23.93 -6.81
N GLY A 274 21.65 24.26 -7.05
CA GLY A 274 20.67 24.38 -5.96
C GLY A 274 20.24 23.03 -5.41
N TYR A 275 20.01 22.06 -6.31
CA TYR A 275 19.68 20.66 -6.01
C TYR A 275 19.66 19.82 -7.30
N TYR A 276 19.37 18.53 -7.21
CA TYR A 276 19.30 17.60 -8.34
C TYR A 276 17.85 17.19 -8.63
N VAL A 277 17.43 17.36 -9.88
CA VAL A 277 16.09 17.04 -10.40
C VAL A 277 16.14 15.74 -11.20
N LEU A 278 14.99 15.10 -11.42
CA LEU A 278 14.94 13.81 -12.10
C LEU A 278 15.37 13.93 -13.57
N THR A 279 16.17 12.97 -14.03
CA THR A 279 16.39 12.72 -15.45
C THR A 279 15.45 11.63 -15.92
N GLY A 280 14.80 11.86 -17.04
CA GLY A 280 13.98 10.87 -17.69
C GLY A 280 13.09 11.62 -18.65
N ASP A 281 13.28 11.42 -19.94
CA ASP A 281 12.33 11.95 -20.91
C ASP A 281 11.12 11.03 -20.90
N CYS A 282 10.35 11.08 -19.80
CA CYS A 282 9.07 10.40 -19.78
C CYS A 282 8.23 11.03 -20.87
N ALA A 283 7.87 10.22 -21.86
CA ALA A 283 7.21 10.72 -23.05
C ALA A 283 5.83 11.26 -22.66
N LEU A 284 5.61 12.52 -22.97
CA LEU A 284 4.31 13.15 -22.77
C LEU A 284 3.34 12.58 -23.79
N VAL A 285 2.33 11.86 -23.32
CA VAL A 285 1.28 11.29 -24.17
C VAL A 285 0.09 12.21 -24.14
N ASN A 286 0.02 13.11 -25.14
CA ASN A 286 -1.11 14.02 -25.33
C ASN A 286 -2.25 13.39 -26.15
N SER A 287 -2.03 12.23 -26.78
CA SER A 287 -3.08 11.43 -27.43
C SER A 287 -3.89 10.65 -26.39
N THR A 288 -4.94 9.97 -26.83
CA THR A 288 -5.71 9.03 -26.00
C THR A 288 -5.17 7.60 -26.04
N THR A 289 -4.16 7.31 -26.87
CA THR A 289 -3.57 5.97 -27.02
C THR A 289 -2.08 6.04 -27.32
N GLU A 290 -1.30 5.13 -26.74
CA GLU A 290 0.13 4.96 -26.98
C GLU A 290 0.55 3.49 -26.87
N GLN A 291 1.45 3.02 -27.73
CA GLN A 291 2.03 1.68 -27.64
C GLN A 291 3.36 1.77 -26.89
N ALA A 292 3.45 1.15 -25.71
CA ALA A 292 4.65 1.24 -24.89
C ALA A 292 5.82 0.47 -25.48
N THR A 293 7.04 0.97 -25.25
CA THR A 293 8.29 0.24 -25.48
C THR A 293 8.88 -0.26 -24.15
N PRO A 294 9.74 -1.31 -24.16
CA PRO A 294 10.37 -1.80 -22.94
C PRO A 294 11.22 -0.73 -22.24
N ASN A 295 11.22 -0.72 -20.90
CA ASN A 295 11.94 0.21 -20.05
C ASN A 295 11.55 1.69 -20.20
N ALA A 296 10.42 1.95 -20.86
CA ALA A 296 9.92 3.29 -21.10
C ALA A 296 9.17 3.87 -19.91
N CYS A 297 8.96 5.18 -20.00
CA CYS A 297 8.27 5.99 -19.03
C CYS A 297 7.31 6.94 -19.74
N TYR A 298 6.05 7.03 -19.29
CA TYR A 298 5.02 7.84 -19.94
C TYR A 298 4.28 8.74 -18.95
N LEU A 299 4.01 9.97 -19.39
CA LEU A 299 3.15 10.92 -18.70
C LEU A 299 1.85 11.09 -19.49
N ALA A 300 0.77 10.49 -19.02
CA ALA A 300 -0.55 10.59 -19.62
C ALA A 300 -1.13 12.00 -19.41
N ASN A 301 -1.16 12.83 -20.46
CA ASN A 301 -1.50 14.24 -20.39
C ASN A 301 -2.68 14.59 -21.30
N ASN A 302 -3.84 13.99 -21.03
CA ASN A 302 -5.07 14.30 -21.75
C ASN A 302 -6.24 14.52 -20.77
N ALA A 303 -7.23 15.31 -21.19
CA ALA A 303 -8.48 15.50 -20.45
C ALA A 303 -9.36 14.23 -20.46
N ALA A 304 -9.25 13.41 -21.52
CA ALA A 304 -9.79 12.06 -21.60
C ALA A 304 -8.73 11.03 -21.13
N GLU A 305 -9.19 9.83 -20.78
CA GLU A 305 -8.31 8.73 -20.36
C GLU A 305 -7.31 8.36 -21.45
N VAL A 306 -6.03 8.21 -21.08
CA VAL A 306 -4.95 7.80 -21.99
C VAL A 306 -4.68 6.31 -21.85
N ALA A 307 -4.90 5.53 -22.91
CA ALA A 307 -4.62 4.10 -22.96
C ALA A 307 -3.19 3.82 -23.43
N ILE A 308 -2.32 3.41 -22.51
CA ILE A 308 -0.95 2.97 -22.79
C ILE A 308 -0.97 1.44 -22.88
N THR A 309 -0.78 0.89 -24.08
CA THR A 309 -0.74 -0.55 -24.30
C THR A 309 0.63 -1.10 -23.94
N LEU A 310 0.69 -2.17 -23.15
CA LEU A 310 1.93 -2.84 -22.75
C LEU A 310 2.82 -3.16 -23.98
N PRO A 311 4.15 -3.21 -23.82
CA PRO A 311 5.04 -3.61 -24.92
C PRO A 311 4.68 -4.98 -25.48
N LEU A 312 4.93 -5.20 -26.77
CA LEU A 312 4.70 -6.50 -27.39
C LEU A 312 5.63 -7.55 -26.77
N SER A 313 5.13 -8.76 -26.55
CA SER A 313 5.91 -9.83 -25.91
C SER A 313 7.16 -10.26 -26.68
N ALA A 314 7.23 -9.99 -27.98
CA ALA A 314 8.41 -10.24 -28.80
C ALA A 314 9.57 -9.28 -28.48
N ASP A 315 9.28 -8.12 -27.90
CA ASP A 315 10.26 -7.07 -27.61
C ASP A 315 10.74 -7.11 -26.15
N LEU A 316 10.18 -7.99 -25.31
CA LEU A 316 10.38 -8.01 -23.86
C LEU A 316 11.41 -9.04 -23.40
N ALA A 317 12.31 -8.62 -22.52
CA ALA A 317 13.19 -9.45 -21.72
C ALA A 317 12.74 -9.48 -20.25
N VAL A 318 12.94 -10.61 -19.56
CA VAL A 318 12.64 -10.73 -18.13
C VAL A 318 13.40 -9.65 -17.36
N GLY A 319 12.69 -8.87 -16.57
CA GLY A 319 13.24 -7.73 -15.83
C GLY A 319 12.92 -6.36 -16.43
N ASP A 320 12.46 -6.29 -17.69
CA ASP A 320 12.06 -5.02 -18.32
C ASP A 320 10.95 -4.33 -17.54
N THR A 321 10.98 -3.01 -17.52
CA THR A 321 10.07 -2.17 -16.73
C THR A 321 9.15 -1.31 -17.60
N LEU A 322 8.04 -0.85 -17.03
CA LEU A 322 7.18 0.19 -17.60
C LEU A 322 6.70 1.10 -16.47
N ARG A 323 6.83 2.42 -16.65
CA ARG A 323 6.36 3.42 -15.69
C ARG A 323 5.34 4.34 -16.35
N VAL A 324 4.21 4.55 -15.68
CA VAL A 324 3.14 5.43 -16.17
C VAL A 324 2.62 6.30 -15.04
N SER A 325 2.47 7.60 -15.31
CA SER A 325 1.87 8.56 -14.38
C SER A 325 0.78 9.41 -15.06
N GLY A 326 -0.27 9.73 -14.33
CA GLY A 326 -1.40 10.54 -14.80
C GLY A 326 -1.16 12.02 -14.56
N LEU A 327 -0.94 12.78 -15.62
CA LEU A 327 -0.77 14.23 -15.56
C LEU A 327 -2.06 14.99 -15.92
N GLY A 328 -2.78 14.51 -16.93
CA GLY A 328 -4.03 15.09 -17.40
C GLY A 328 -5.23 14.61 -16.58
N ALA A 329 -6.30 15.40 -16.58
CA ALA A 329 -7.51 15.15 -15.81
C ALA A 329 -8.17 13.78 -16.10
N GLY A 330 -7.93 13.21 -17.28
CA GLY A 330 -8.49 11.92 -17.68
C GLY A 330 -7.80 10.69 -17.07
N GLY A 331 -6.63 10.84 -16.45
CA GLY A 331 -5.86 9.73 -15.92
C GLY A 331 -5.28 8.81 -17.00
N TRP A 332 -5.03 7.54 -16.65
CA TRP A 332 -4.40 6.57 -17.54
C TRP A 332 -4.99 5.17 -17.40
N ARG A 333 -4.83 4.39 -18.47
CA ARG A 333 -5.13 2.96 -18.55
C ARG A 333 -3.93 2.20 -19.07
N ILE A 334 -3.51 1.14 -18.38
CA ILE A 334 -2.59 0.16 -18.96
C ILE A 334 -3.41 -0.90 -19.67
N SER A 335 -3.35 -0.93 -21.00
CA SER A 335 -4.02 -1.94 -21.83
C SER A 335 -3.07 -3.10 -22.12
N GLN A 336 -3.60 -4.31 -22.23
CA GLN A 336 -2.79 -5.52 -22.42
C GLN A 336 -2.89 -6.03 -23.86
N ASN A 337 -1.81 -6.62 -24.38
CA ASN A 337 -1.88 -7.40 -25.61
C ASN A 337 -2.53 -8.77 -25.36
N THR A 338 -2.81 -9.50 -26.44
CA THR A 338 -3.24 -10.90 -26.38
C THR A 338 -2.31 -11.73 -25.50
N ASN A 339 -2.89 -12.58 -24.64
CA ASN A 339 -2.18 -13.44 -23.68
C ASN A 339 -1.38 -12.73 -22.57
N GLN A 340 -1.29 -11.41 -22.58
CA GLN A 340 -0.65 -10.67 -21.48
C GLN A 340 -1.56 -10.56 -20.27
N ARG A 341 -0.95 -10.44 -19.09
CA ARG A 341 -1.64 -10.16 -17.82
C ARG A 341 -0.71 -9.43 -16.84
N ILE A 342 -1.30 -8.77 -15.86
CA ILE A 342 -0.59 -8.05 -14.80
C ILE A 342 -0.98 -8.64 -13.46
N GLN A 343 -0.02 -9.26 -12.77
CA GLN A 343 -0.13 -9.66 -11.36
C GLN A 343 -0.15 -8.41 -10.48
N THR A 344 -1.08 -8.36 -9.53
CA THR A 344 -1.33 -7.18 -8.72
C THR A 344 -1.85 -7.55 -7.32
N THR A 345 -1.68 -6.66 -6.36
CA THR A 345 -2.24 -6.74 -5.00
C THR A 345 -3.48 -5.86 -4.82
N LEU A 346 -3.94 -5.20 -5.89
CA LEU A 346 -5.06 -4.28 -5.84
C LEU A 346 -6.37 -5.00 -5.45
N PRO A 347 -7.22 -4.36 -4.62
CA PRO A 347 -8.40 -4.98 -4.03
C PRO A 347 -9.47 -5.42 -5.05
N ASP A 348 -9.46 -4.85 -6.27
CA ASP A 348 -10.53 -5.01 -7.27
C ASP A 348 -10.20 -5.94 -8.46
N THR A 349 -9.38 -6.98 -8.27
CA THR A 349 -9.29 -8.05 -9.28
C THR A 349 -9.27 -9.46 -8.77
N GLN A 350 -10.20 -10.24 -9.30
CA GLN A 350 -10.11 -11.68 -9.25
C GLN A 350 -10.48 -12.28 -10.62
N PRO A 351 -9.46 -12.60 -11.43
CA PRO A 351 -9.12 -14.02 -11.51
C PRO A 351 -7.77 -14.32 -10.85
N PHE A 352 -7.78 -15.28 -9.93
CA PHE A 352 -6.59 -16.01 -9.56
C PHE A 352 -6.13 -16.87 -10.74
N VAL A 353 -4.87 -16.73 -11.14
CA VAL A 353 -4.24 -17.70 -12.05
C VAL A 353 -3.56 -18.76 -11.20
N TRP A 354 -4.02 -19.99 -11.33
CA TRP A 354 -3.42 -21.14 -10.67
C TRP A 354 -2.33 -21.75 -11.55
N ALA A 355 -1.12 -21.86 -11.00
CA ALA A 355 0.02 -22.52 -11.63
C ALA A 355 0.36 -23.80 -10.88
N PRO A 356 0.47 -24.96 -11.56
CA PRO A 356 0.91 -26.21 -10.94
C PRO A 356 2.42 -26.21 -10.69
N HIS A 357 2.83 -26.82 -9.59
CA HIS A 357 4.21 -27.00 -9.14
C HIS A 357 4.41 -28.39 -8.56
N GLU A 358 5.67 -28.81 -8.50
CA GLU A 358 6.11 -30.13 -8.03
C GLU A 358 5.54 -31.32 -8.83
N SER A 359 6.11 -32.50 -8.62
CA SER A 359 5.59 -33.73 -9.20
C SER A 359 4.39 -34.28 -8.42
N ASN A 360 3.65 -35.17 -9.07
CA ASN A 360 2.46 -35.79 -8.51
C ASN A 360 2.78 -36.56 -7.23
N ARG A 361 2.16 -36.14 -6.12
CA ARG A 361 2.24 -36.77 -4.80
C ARG A 361 0.92 -36.62 -4.07
N LYS A 362 0.74 -37.40 -3.00
CA LYS A 362 -0.41 -37.27 -2.11
C LYS A 362 -0.18 -36.14 -1.11
N TRP A 363 -0.25 -34.91 -1.59
CA TRP A 363 -0.09 -33.72 -0.74
C TRP A 363 -1.21 -33.64 0.29
N ARG A 364 -0.86 -33.31 1.53
CA ARG A 364 -1.75 -33.33 2.71
C ARG A 364 -2.05 -31.96 3.27
N SER A 365 -1.03 -31.12 3.41
CA SER A 365 -1.16 -29.81 4.04
C SER A 365 -0.17 -28.82 3.42
N VAL A 366 -0.56 -27.55 3.43
CA VAL A 366 0.30 -26.44 3.01
C VAL A 366 0.09 -25.24 3.94
N ALA A 367 1.16 -24.48 4.18
CA ALA A 367 1.13 -23.23 4.93
C ALA A 367 1.95 -22.14 4.21
N SER A 368 1.68 -20.89 4.57
CA SER A 368 2.25 -19.69 3.95
C SER A 368 2.73 -18.72 5.03
N SER A 369 3.80 -17.98 4.76
CA SER A 369 4.11 -16.73 5.48
C SER A 369 3.05 -15.67 5.21
N ALA A 370 3.01 -14.63 6.04
CA ALA A 370 2.04 -13.54 5.94
C ALA A 370 2.14 -12.78 4.60
N ASP A 371 3.35 -12.60 4.07
CA ASP A 371 3.59 -11.97 2.76
C ASP A 371 3.40 -12.93 1.56
N GLY A 372 3.18 -14.21 1.82
CA GLY A 372 3.04 -15.28 0.83
C GLY A 372 4.30 -15.56 0.00
N ASN A 373 5.48 -15.16 0.47
CA ASN A 373 6.75 -15.42 -0.21
C ASN A 373 7.41 -16.72 0.25
N LYS A 374 7.21 -17.15 1.49
CA LYS A 374 7.68 -18.44 1.98
C LYS A 374 6.53 -19.41 2.12
N LEU A 375 6.66 -20.58 1.51
CA LEU A 375 5.66 -21.64 1.55
C LEU A 375 6.26 -22.93 2.09
N VAL A 376 5.45 -23.72 2.76
CA VAL A 376 5.81 -25.09 3.18
C VAL A 376 4.66 -26.04 2.88
N ALA A 377 4.97 -27.19 2.30
CA ALA A 377 4.01 -28.23 1.96
C ALA A 377 4.48 -29.60 2.41
N VAL A 378 3.54 -30.47 2.78
CA VAL A 378 3.80 -31.83 3.26
C VAL A 378 2.80 -32.82 2.66
N GLY A 379 3.18 -34.10 2.58
CA GLY A 379 2.35 -35.16 1.99
C GLY A 379 2.52 -36.53 2.63
N GLU A 380 1.67 -37.48 2.24
CA GLU A 380 1.76 -38.90 2.65
C GLU A 380 2.97 -39.58 2.01
N ALA A 381 3.66 -40.41 2.79
CA ALA A 381 4.89 -41.08 2.38
C ALA A 381 5.84 -40.15 1.61
N SER A 382 6.02 -38.93 2.13
CA SER A 382 6.77 -37.87 1.45
C SER A 382 7.69 -37.09 2.40
N GLN A 383 8.56 -36.26 1.82
CA GLN A 383 9.37 -35.28 2.53
C GLN A 383 8.55 -34.01 2.82
N ILE A 384 9.11 -33.11 3.61
CA ILE A 384 8.62 -31.73 3.71
C ILE A 384 9.20 -30.95 2.53
N TYR A 385 8.48 -29.99 1.96
CA TYR A 385 8.98 -29.14 0.89
C TYR A 385 8.84 -27.68 1.27
N THR A 386 9.91 -26.90 1.11
CA THR A 386 9.93 -25.46 1.40
C THR A 386 10.21 -24.66 0.14
N SER A 387 9.50 -23.56 -0.07
CA SER A 387 9.75 -22.60 -1.13
C SER A 387 10.05 -21.22 -0.54
N PRO A 388 11.18 -20.58 -0.89
CA PRO A 388 11.50 -19.21 -0.44
C PRO A 388 11.00 -18.11 -1.41
N ASP A 389 10.35 -18.47 -2.51
CA ASP A 389 10.08 -17.60 -3.66
C ASP A 389 8.63 -17.70 -4.18
N ALA A 390 7.67 -17.82 -3.26
CA ALA A 390 6.24 -17.89 -3.52
C ALA A 390 5.83 -19.08 -4.42
N GLY A 391 6.54 -20.20 -4.29
CA GLY A 391 6.28 -21.46 -4.96
C GLY A 391 6.95 -21.62 -6.32
N LEU A 392 7.85 -20.72 -6.73
CA LEU A 392 8.58 -20.86 -8.01
C LEU A 392 9.59 -22.01 -7.95
N THR A 393 10.27 -22.18 -6.82
CA THR A 393 11.16 -23.29 -6.54
C THR A 393 10.81 -23.96 -5.22
N TRP A 394 10.94 -25.28 -5.18
CA TRP A 394 10.65 -26.09 -4.01
C TRP A 394 11.86 -26.96 -3.69
N THR A 395 12.26 -26.97 -2.42
CA THR A 395 13.38 -27.79 -1.93
C THR A 395 12.86 -28.87 -0.99
N PRO A 396 13.17 -30.16 -1.22
CA PRO A 396 12.83 -31.23 -0.28
C PRO A 396 13.65 -31.09 1.02
N ARG A 397 13.01 -31.36 2.15
CA ARG A 397 13.49 -31.22 3.53
C ARG A 397 13.07 -32.43 4.36
N ASP A 398 13.88 -32.74 5.39
CA ASP A 398 13.68 -33.86 6.32
C ASP A 398 13.44 -35.22 5.62
N SER A 399 13.14 -36.23 6.40
CA SER A 399 12.94 -37.62 6.00
C SER A 399 11.51 -37.87 5.56
N VAL A 400 11.35 -38.92 4.76
CA VAL A 400 10.05 -39.41 4.28
C VAL A 400 9.20 -39.90 5.45
N ARG A 401 8.00 -39.35 5.63
CA ARG A 401 7.01 -39.74 6.65
C ARG A 401 5.58 -39.57 6.14
N ASN A 402 4.61 -40.02 6.91
CA ASN A 402 3.19 -39.75 6.69
C ASN A 402 2.78 -38.42 7.34
N TRP A 403 3.25 -37.31 6.75
CA TRP A 403 2.93 -35.98 7.26
C TRP A 403 1.45 -35.65 7.10
N THR A 404 0.85 -35.05 8.13
CA THR A 404 -0.60 -34.76 8.17
C THR A 404 -0.92 -33.28 8.07
N SER A 405 -0.20 -32.43 8.80
CA SER A 405 -0.45 -30.99 8.90
C SER A 405 0.86 -30.22 9.00
N VAL A 406 0.86 -28.98 8.52
CA VAL A 406 1.97 -28.03 8.70
C VAL A 406 1.44 -26.62 8.94
N ALA A 407 2.12 -25.85 9.80
CA ALA A 407 1.87 -24.45 10.05
C ALA A 407 3.18 -23.63 10.05
N SER A 408 3.05 -22.33 9.82
CA SER A 408 4.17 -21.38 9.66
C SER A 408 3.94 -20.15 10.54
N SER A 409 5.03 -19.57 11.05
CA SER A 409 5.04 -18.18 11.53
C SER A 409 4.83 -17.19 10.37
N ALA A 410 4.47 -15.94 10.70
CA ALA A 410 4.20 -14.88 9.73
C ALA A 410 5.43 -14.53 8.87
N ASP A 411 6.64 -14.66 9.41
CA ASP A 411 7.91 -14.44 8.69
C ASP A 411 8.45 -15.71 7.99
N GLY A 412 7.78 -16.85 8.16
CA GLY A 412 8.16 -18.16 7.62
C GLY A 412 9.45 -18.76 8.18
N ASN A 413 9.97 -18.24 9.30
CA ASN A 413 11.21 -18.75 9.90
C ASN A 413 10.98 -19.87 10.91
N LYS A 414 9.82 -19.91 11.58
CA LYS A 414 9.44 -21.01 12.46
C LYS A 414 8.34 -21.83 11.81
N LEU A 415 8.55 -23.13 11.76
CA LEU A 415 7.61 -24.08 11.16
C LEU A 415 7.31 -25.20 12.15
N VAL A 416 6.09 -25.73 12.09
CA VAL A 416 5.68 -26.92 12.84
C VAL A 416 4.93 -27.87 11.91
N ALA A 417 5.25 -29.17 11.98
CA ALA A 417 4.63 -30.21 11.17
C ALA A 417 4.28 -31.42 12.04
N THR A 418 3.24 -32.14 11.65
CA THR A 418 2.75 -33.32 12.39
C THR A 418 2.73 -34.56 11.50
N VAL A 419 2.87 -35.73 12.12
CA VAL A 419 2.88 -37.04 11.45
C VAL A 419 1.76 -37.92 11.99
N ASP A 420 1.04 -38.60 11.09
CA ASP A 420 0.04 -39.60 11.50
C ASP A 420 0.71 -40.77 12.21
N ASN A 421 0.18 -41.15 13.37
CA ASN A 421 0.76 -42.15 14.28
C ASN A 421 2.25 -41.88 14.56
N GLY A 422 2.65 -40.60 14.58
CA GLY A 422 4.02 -40.16 14.70
C GLY A 422 4.16 -38.94 15.61
N LEU A 423 5.29 -38.25 15.50
CA LEU A 423 5.67 -37.14 16.39
C LEU A 423 5.25 -35.78 15.81
N ILE A 424 5.40 -34.73 16.61
CA ILE A 424 5.42 -33.34 16.13
C ILE A 424 6.86 -33.00 15.76
N TYR A 425 7.09 -32.15 14.77
CA TYR A 425 8.42 -31.66 14.40
C TYR A 425 8.40 -30.14 14.30
N THR A 426 9.43 -29.48 14.84
CA THR A 426 9.57 -28.02 14.82
C THR A 426 10.87 -27.61 14.15
N SER A 427 10.84 -26.52 13.39
CA SER A 427 12.01 -25.85 12.82
C SER A 427 12.02 -24.38 13.23
N SER A 428 13.21 -23.82 13.47
CA SER A 428 13.42 -22.39 13.78
C SER A 428 14.26 -21.68 12.72
N ASP A 429 14.51 -22.33 11.58
CA ASP A 429 15.41 -21.88 10.52
C ASP A 429 14.79 -22.10 9.12
N ALA A 430 13.49 -21.81 9.01
CA ALA A 430 12.71 -21.92 7.77
C ALA A 430 12.75 -23.33 7.13
N GLY A 431 12.80 -24.37 7.96
CA GLY A 431 12.72 -25.77 7.54
C GLY A 431 14.06 -26.38 7.11
N LEU A 432 15.19 -25.71 7.37
CA LEU A 432 16.52 -26.28 7.11
C LEU A 432 16.83 -27.42 8.07
N ASN A 433 16.52 -27.27 9.35
CA ASN A 433 16.64 -28.30 10.36
C ASN A 433 15.32 -28.51 11.11
N TRP A 434 15.05 -29.76 11.46
CA TRP A 434 13.81 -30.17 12.13
C TRP A 434 14.13 -30.99 13.39
N THR A 435 13.46 -30.65 14.48
CA THR A 435 13.60 -31.34 15.77
C THR A 435 12.31 -32.06 16.11
N ALA A 436 12.40 -33.35 16.43
CA ALA A 436 11.25 -34.13 16.90
C ALA A 436 10.81 -33.68 18.29
N ARG A 437 9.49 -33.57 18.47
CA ARG A 437 8.77 -33.11 19.66
C ARG A 437 7.62 -34.06 19.98
N GLU A 438 7.21 -34.07 21.25
CA GLU A 438 6.09 -34.87 21.75
C GLU A 438 6.24 -36.39 21.53
N SER A 439 5.23 -37.15 21.94
CA SER A 439 5.16 -38.61 21.71
C SER A 439 4.25 -38.96 20.53
N ALA A 440 4.37 -40.20 20.05
CA ALA A 440 3.65 -40.69 18.89
C ALA A 440 2.13 -40.72 19.11
N ARG A 441 1.37 -40.02 18.26
CA ARG A 441 -0.11 -39.97 18.30
C ARG A 441 -0.67 -39.79 16.87
N ALA A 442 -1.99 -39.96 16.73
CA ALA A 442 -2.73 -39.63 15.51
C ALA A 442 -2.91 -38.11 15.36
N TRP A 443 -1.81 -37.36 15.26
CA TRP A 443 -1.84 -35.91 15.08
C TRP A 443 -2.47 -35.55 13.74
N LEU A 444 -3.54 -34.76 13.79
CA LEU A 444 -4.34 -34.48 12.60
C LEU A 444 -4.20 -33.03 12.10
N SER A 445 -4.07 -32.05 13.00
CA SER A 445 -3.94 -30.64 12.63
C SER A 445 -3.09 -29.87 13.63
N VAL A 446 -2.37 -28.86 13.15
CA VAL A 446 -1.56 -27.94 13.96
C VAL A 446 -1.72 -26.50 13.45
N ALA A 447 -1.69 -25.54 14.37
CA ALA A 447 -1.67 -24.10 14.10
C ALA A 447 -0.59 -23.39 14.94
N SER A 448 -0.21 -22.21 14.49
CA SER A 448 0.86 -21.37 15.06
C SER A 448 0.39 -19.93 15.19
N SER A 449 0.86 -19.22 16.22
CA SER A 449 0.86 -17.76 16.26
C SER A 449 1.79 -17.16 15.21
N ALA A 450 1.64 -15.86 14.94
CA ALA A 450 2.43 -15.12 13.96
C ALA A 450 3.94 -15.10 14.28
N ASP A 451 4.30 -15.09 15.57
CA ASP A 451 5.70 -15.14 16.04
C ASP A 451 6.26 -16.58 16.20
N GLY A 452 5.41 -17.59 15.98
CA GLY A 452 5.73 -19.01 16.11
C GLY A 452 6.02 -19.50 17.53
N ASN A 453 5.68 -18.73 18.57
CA ASN A 453 5.91 -19.13 19.96
C ASN A 453 4.73 -19.87 20.59
N GLN A 454 3.50 -19.53 20.20
CA GLN A 454 2.31 -20.25 20.63
C GLN A 454 1.89 -21.26 19.57
N LEU A 455 1.83 -22.53 19.94
CA LEU A 455 1.43 -23.62 19.05
C LEU A 455 0.25 -24.37 19.65
N VAL A 456 -0.64 -24.85 18.78
CA VAL A 456 -1.73 -25.75 19.17
C VAL A 456 -1.83 -26.90 18.19
N ALA A 457 -1.92 -28.12 18.70
CA ALA A 457 -2.04 -29.35 17.91
C ALA A 457 -3.20 -30.20 18.43
N VAL A 458 -3.88 -30.90 17.52
CA VAL A 458 -5.03 -31.74 17.86
C VAL A 458 -4.88 -33.17 17.37
N VAL A 459 -5.44 -34.10 18.12
CA VAL A 459 -5.34 -35.54 17.89
C VAL A 459 -6.71 -36.12 17.53
N LEU A 460 -6.78 -36.90 16.46
CA LEU A 460 -7.98 -37.66 16.11
C LEU A 460 -8.20 -38.78 17.14
N GLY A 461 -9.37 -38.79 17.79
CA GLY A 461 -9.65 -39.72 18.88
C GLY A 461 -8.80 -39.45 20.13
N GLY A 462 -8.33 -38.20 20.30
CA GLY A 462 -7.43 -37.79 21.39
C GLY A 462 -7.75 -36.39 21.91
N GLN A 463 -6.74 -35.72 22.48
CA GLN A 463 -6.87 -34.43 23.17
C GLN A 463 -6.28 -33.27 22.35
N ILE A 464 -6.45 -32.05 22.83
CA ILE A 464 -5.76 -30.85 22.32
C ILE A 464 -4.44 -30.69 23.08
N HIS A 465 -3.40 -30.20 22.43
CA HIS A 465 -2.12 -29.90 23.05
C HIS A 465 -1.70 -28.47 22.71
N THR A 466 -1.25 -27.70 23.70
CA THR A 466 -0.81 -26.30 23.53
C THR A 466 0.63 -26.12 24.01
N SER A 467 1.42 -25.32 23.31
CA SER A 467 2.77 -24.90 23.70
C SER A 467 2.87 -23.37 23.65
N SER A 468 3.61 -22.79 24.60
CA SER A 468 3.88 -21.35 24.67
C SER A 468 5.36 -21.01 24.45
N ASP A 469 6.16 -22.00 24.04
CA ASP A 469 7.62 -21.92 23.93
C ASP A 469 8.13 -22.55 22.62
N ALA A 470 7.40 -22.32 21.52
CA ALA A 470 7.72 -22.81 20.18
C ALA A 470 7.86 -24.34 20.10
N GLY A 471 7.07 -25.06 20.89
CA GLY A 471 6.98 -26.53 20.87
C GLY A 471 8.04 -27.24 21.71
N LEU A 472 8.78 -26.53 22.57
CA LEU A 472 9.72 -27.15 23.50
C LEU A 472 8.99 -27.94 24.59
N ASN A 473 7.91 -27.39 25.14
CA ASN A 473 7.03 -28.03 26.11
C ASN A 473 5.57 -27.96 25.65
N TRP A 474 4.81 -29.02 25.90
CA TRP A 474 3.40 -29.12 25.55
C TRP A 474 2.53 -29.43 26.76
N THR A 475 1.41 -28.74 26.86
CA THR A 475 0.38 -28.96 27.89
C THR A 475 -0.83 -29.61 27.25
N VAL A 476 -1.30 -30.72 27.83
CA VAL A 476 -2.52 -31.41 27.41
C VAL A 476 -3.75 -30.60 27.82
N ARG A 477 -4.70 -30.43 26.92
CA ARG A 477 -5.95 -29.67 27.06
C ARG A 477 -7.14 -30.49 26.59
N GLU A 478 -8.32 -30.16 27.11
CA GLU A 478 -9.60 -30.78 26.74
C GLU A 478 -9.70 -32.29 26.96
N SER A 479 -10.92 -32.83 26.80
CA SER A 479 -11.17 -34.27 26.81
C SER A 479 -10.97 -34.91 25.45
N THR A 480 -10.85 -36.24 25.45
CA THR A 480 -10.74 -37.06 24.24
C THR A 480 -11.94 -36.89 23.32
N ARG A 481 -11.70 -36.46 22.07
CA ARG A 481 -12.70 -36.31 21.00
C ARG A 481 -12.05 -36.56 19.64
N ASN A 482 -12.87 -36.63 18.59
CA ASN A 482 -12.39 -36.67 17.21
C ASN A 482 -12.04 -35.26 16.70
N TRP A 483 -11.03 -34.61 17.29
CA TRP A 483 -10.59 -33.30 16.84
C TRP A 483 -10.03 -33.36 15.42
N THR A 484 -10.52 -32.52 14.52
CA THR A 484 -10.20 -32.58 13.08
C THR A 484 -9.37 -31.41 12.58
N SER A 485 -9.58 -30.21 13.12
CA SER A 485 -8.87 -29.01 12.69
C SER A 485 -8.79 -27.98 13.81
N VAL A 486 -7.74 -27.18 13.79
CA VAL A 486 -7.52 -26.07 14.73
C VAL A 486 -6.94 -24.86 14.01
N ALA A 487 -7.31 -23.65 14.45
CA ALA A 487 -6.74 -22.39 13.99
C ALA A 487 -6.44 -21.47 15.19
N SER A 488 -5.55 -20.50 14.97
CA SER A 488 -5.06 -19.55 15.98
C SER A 488 -5.16 -18.11 15.47
N SER A 489 -5.37 -17.15 16.38
CA SER A 489 -5.05 -15.75 16.15
C SER A 489 -3.53 -15.53 16.06
N ASP A 490 -3.13 -14.37 15.53
CA ASP A 490 -1.72 -14.00 15.36
C ASP A 490 -0.98 -13.91 16.70
N ASP A 491 -1.68 -13.49 17.75
CA ASP A 491 -1.12 -13.41 19.11
C ASP A 491 -1.17 -14.75 19.86
N GLY A 492 -1.87 -15.77 19.35
CA GLY A 492 -2.05 -17.08 19.99
C GLY A 492 -3.07 -17.13 21.13
N ASN A 493 -3.72 -16.03 21.49
CA ASN A 493 -4.64 -15.98 22.63
C ASN A 493 -6.03 -16.52 22.29
N LYS A 494 -6.48 -16.35 21.04
CA LYS A 494 -7.75 -16.89 20.57
C LYS A 494 -7.52 -18.10 19.70
N LEU A 495 -8.16 -19.20 20.08
CA LEU A 495 -8.06 -20.47 19.35
C LEU A 495 -9.45 -20.96 19.00
N VAL A 496 -9.56 -21.65 17.88
CA VAL A 496 -10.79 -22.37 17.49
C VAL A 496 -10.42 -23.79 17.05
N ALA A 497 -11.15 -24.77 17.55
CA ALA A 497 -10.96 -26.18 17.22
C ALA A 497 -12.31 -26.82 16.89
N VAL A 498 -12.31 -27.79 15.99
CA VAL A 498 -13.53 -28.47 15.55
C VAL A 498 -13.46 -29.98 15.71
N VAL A 499 -14.62 -30.60 15.92
CA VAL A 499 -14.77 -32.03 16.17
C VAL A 499 -15.59 -32.69 15.06
N LEU A 500 -15.11 -33.84 14.56
CA LEU A 500 -15.87 -34.69 13.65
C LEU A 500 -17.13 -35.20 14.34
N ASP A 501 -18.28 -34.99 13.73
CA ASP A 501 -19.60 -35.35 14.27
C ASP A 501 -19.84 -34.73 15.66
N GLY A 502 -19.31 -33.52 15.88
CA GLY A 502 -19.34 -32.79 17.14
C GLY A 502 -19.46 -31.29 16.94
N GLN A 503 -19.13 -30.51 17.98
CA GLN A 503 -19.29 -29.05 18.01
C GLN A 503 -18.01 -28.30 17.63
N ILE A 504 -18.13 -26.97 17.47
CA ILE A 504 -17.00 -26.05 17.39
C ILE A 504 -16.65 -25.60 18.80
N TYR A 505 -15.36 -25.47 19.12
CA TYR A 505 -14.88 -25.02 20.42
C TYR A 505 -13.98 -23.80 20.24
N THR A 506 -14.17 -22.77 21.06
CA THR A 506 -13.33 -21.56 21.06
C THR A 506 -12.66 -21.34 22.40
N SER A 507 -11.49 -20.72 22.37
CA SER A 507 -10.75 -20.29 23.55
C SER A 507 -10.33 -18.83 23.37
N SER A 508 -10.30 -18.08 24.47
CA SER A 508 -9.82 -16.69 24.51
C SER A 508 -8.61 -16.50 25.44
N ASN A 509 -8.00 -17.60 25.87
CA ASN A 509 -6.90 -17.63 26.84
C ASN A 509 -5.85 -18.69 26.47
N ALA A 510 -5.46 -18.72 25.19
CA ALA A 510 -4.42 -19.60 24.65
C ALA A 510 -4.68 -21.10 24.95
N GLY A 511 -5.94 -21.51 24.93
CA GLY A 511 -6.36 -22.90 25.12
C GLY A 511 -6.40 -23.38 26.57
N ALA A 512 -6.26 -22.49 27.56
CA ALA A 512 -6.40 -22.84 28.97
C ALA A 512 -7.84 -23.27 29.32
N SER A 513 -8.85 -22.69 28.66
CA SER A 513 -10.24 -23.13 28.72
C SER A 513 -10.92 -23.03 27.36
N TRP A 514 -11.90 -23.89 27.10
CA TRP A 514 -12.66 -23.93 25.85
C TRP A 514 -14.16 -23.90 26.09
N THR A 515 -14.88 -23.22 25.18
CA THR A 515 -16.34 -23.12 25.20
C THR A 515 -16.92 -23.76 23.93
N PRO A 516 -17.89 -24.70 24.04
CA PRO A 516 -18.56 -25.28 22.88
C PRO A 516 -19.59 -24.32 22.27
N HIS A 517 -19.66 -24.30 20.94
CA HIS A 517 -20.56 -23.48 20.13
C HIS A 517 -21.15 -24.30 18.97
N ASP A 518 -22.31 -23.84 18.49
CA ASP A 518 -23.07 -24.42 17.38
C ASP A 518 -23.51 -25.89 17.61
N SER A 519 -24.35 -26.41 16.73
CA SER A 519 -24.82 -27.81 16.76
C SER A 519 -23.79 -28.79 16.21
N ALA A 520 -23.94 -30.05 16.61
CA ALA A 520 -23.08 -31.13 16.16
C ALA A 520 -23.19 -31.34 14.64
N ARG A 521 -22.06 -31.30 13.94
CA ARG A 521 -21.94 -31.53 12.49
C ARG A 521 -20.63 -32.22 12.17
N ARG A 522 -20.43 -32.56 10.90
CA ARG A 522 -19.20 -33.16 10.41
C ARG A 522 -18.17 -32.06 10.09
N TRP A 523 -17.79 -31.31 11.12
CA TRP A 523 -16.78 -30.26 11.01
C TRP A 523 -15.40 -30.85 10.74
N ILE A 524 -14.69 -30.28 9.77
CA ILE A 524 -13.43 -30.83 9.28
C ILE A 524 -12.33 -29.79 9.07
N SER A 525 -12.67 -28.51 8.95
CA SER A 525 -11.70 -27.43 8.73
C SER A 525 -12.21 -26.12 9.30
N VAL A 526 -11.31 -25.37 9.92
CA VAL A 526 -11.57 -24.04 10.46
C VAL A 526 -10.40 -23.09 10.17
N ALA A 527 -10.69 -21.82 9.98
CA ALA A 527 -9.73 -20.74 9.81
C ALA A 527 -10.12 -19.52 10.66
N SER A 528 -9.12 -18.69 10.99
CA SER A 528 -9.26 -17.51 11.85
C SER A 528 -8.65 -16.28 11.17
N SER A 529 -9.19 -15.10 11.44
CA SER A 529 -8.50 -13.82 11.26
C SER A 529 -7.38 -13.66 12.29
N ALA A 530 -6.47 -12.71 12.03
CA ALA A 530 -5.34 -12.39 12.89
C ALA A 530 -5.76 -11.97 14.31
N ASP A 531 -6.89 -11.26 14.44
CA ASP A 531 -7.46 -10.82 15.72
C ASP A 531 -8.39 -11.86 16.38
N GLY A 532 -8.61 -13.00 15.71
CA GLY A 532 -9.51 -14.07 16.12
C GLY A 532 -10.99 -13.70 16.23
N ASN A 533 -11.43 -12.57 15.66
CA ASN A 533 -12.83 -12.15 15.71
C ASN A 533 -13.65 -12.69 14.55
N LYS A 534 -13.04 -12.92 13.39
CA LYS A 534 -13.70 -13.52 12.23
C LYS A 534 -13.23 -14.94 12.05
N LEU A 535 -14.17 -15.88 11.96
CA LEU A 535 -13.88 -17.29 11.79
C LEU A 535 -14.63 -17.84 10.58
N LEU A 536 -14.05 -18.86 9.96
CA LEU A 536 -14.60 -19.58 8.82
C LEU A 536 -14.54 -21.08 9.12
N ALA A 537 -15.65 -21.79 8.96
CA ALA A 537 -15.72 -23.23 9.21
C ALA A 537 -16.36 -23.96 8.03
N ALA A 538 -15.85 -25.16 7.75
CA ALA A 538 -16.38 -26.07 6.74
C ALA A 538 -16.97 -27.33 7.40
N ASP A 539 -18.24 -27.57 7.10
CA ASP A 539 -18.92 -28.83 7.31
C ASP A 539 -18.84 -29.67 6.03
N TYR A 540 -18.37 -30.90 6.15
CA TYR A 540 -18.29 -31.84 5.03
C TYR A 540 -19.67 -32.36 4.59
N GLY A 541 -20.65 -32.36 5.51
CA GLY A 541 -22.02 -32.85 5.29
C GLY A 541 -22.20 -34.36 5.45
N SER A 542 -23.47 -34.79 5.46
CA SER A 542 -23.89 -36.20 5.55
C SER A 542 -24.85 -36.56 4.40
N GLY A 543 -24.31 -36.93 3.24
CA GLY A 543 -25.09 -37.43 2.09
C GLY A 543 -25.86 -36.38 1.28
N THR A 544 -26.28 -35.26 1.88
CA THR A 544 -26.98 -34.15 1.20
C THR A 544 -26.08 -32.96 0.83
N GLY A 545 -24.75 -33.13 0.89
CA GLY A 545 -23.76 -32.07 0.75
C GLY A 545 -23.55 -31.27 2.05
N GLY A 546 -22.38 -30.67 2.19
CA GLY A 546 -21.96 -29.86 3.34
C GLY A 546 -22.20 -28.36 3.17
N GLN A 547 -21.70 -27.57 4.13
CA GLN A 547 -21.92 -26.12 4.18
C GLN A 547 -20.73 -25.34 4.76
N VAL A 548 -20.56 -24.11 4.28
CA VAL A 548 -19.60 -23.13 4.81
C VAL A 548 -20.31 -22.18 5.77
N TYR A 549 -19.66 -21.85 6.88
CA TYR A 549 -20.18 -20.93 7.90
C TYR A 549 -19.16 -19.84 8.21
N THR A 550 -19.63 -18.61 8.42
CA THR A 550 -18.78 -17.51 8.92
C THR A 550 -19.29 -16.98 10.25
N SER A 551 -18.36 -16.55 11.09
CA SER A 551 -18.59 -15.86 12.34
C SER A 551 -17.87 -14.51 12.29
N SER A 552 -18.47 -13.47 12.87
CA SER A 552 -17.85 -12.14 13.04
C SER A 552 -17.66 -11.74 14.50
N ASP A 553 -17.95 -12.64 15.44
CA ASP A 553 -17.97 -12.39 16.88
C ASP A 553 -17.17 -13.44 17.66
N ALA A 554 -16.05 -13.89 17.09
CA ALA A 554 -15.14 -14.90 17.67
C ALA A 554 -15.81 -16.26 17.97
N GLY A 555 -16.79 -16.64 17.16
CA GLY A 555 -17.44 -17.96 17.17
C GLY A 555 -18.65 -18.06 18.08
N LEU A 556 -19.12 -16.94 18.65
CA LEU A 556 -20.33 -16.90 19.46
C LEU A 556 -21.58 -17.17 18.60
N THR A 557 -21.62 -16.63 17.39
CA THR A 557 -22.67 -16.88 16.40
C THR A 557 -22.10 -17.26 15.04
N TRP A 558 -22.81 -18.13 14.33
CA TRP A 558 -22.40 -18.65 13.03
C TRP A 558 -23.49 -18.42 12.00
N THR A 559 -23.11 -17.86 10.86
CA THR A 559 -23.99 -17.61 9.73
C THR A 559 -23.67 -18.57 8.58
N ALA A 560 -24.67 -19.33 8.17
CA ALA A 560 -24.62 -20.19 6.99
C ALA A 560 -24.37 -19.38 5.70
N ARG A 561 -23.42 -19.83 4.87
CA ARG A 561 -23.09 -19.27 3.56
C ARG A 561 -23.39 -20.31 2.47
N GLU A 562 -22.38 -20.75 1.72
CA GLU A 562 -22.50 -21.73 0.64
C GLU A 562 -22.88 -23.12 1.12
N ASN A 563 -23.70 -23.85 0.35
CA ASN A 563 -24.20 -25.17 0.70
C ASN A 563 -24.01 -26.20 -0.44
N ASN A 564 -24.47 -27.43 -0.18
CA ASN A 564 -24.62 -28.53 -1.13
C ASN A 564 -23.33 -28.92 -1.88
N ARG A 565 -22.20 -28.88 -1.18
CA ARG A 565 -20.89 -29.33 -1.69
C ARG A 565 -20.08 -30.03 -0.62
N THR A 566 -19.13 -30.84 -1.04
CA THR A 566 -18.21 -31.54 -0.15
C THR A 566 -17.07 -30.60 0.28
N TRP A 567 -17.39 -29.58 1.07
CA TRP A 567 -16.39 -28.63 1.58
C TRP A 567 -15.34 -29.38 2.40
N TYR A 568 -14.06 -29.08 2.15
CA TYR A 568 -12.93 -29.83 2.70
C TYR A 568 -11.95 -28.98 3.51
N ALA A 569 -11.55 -27.83 2.97
CA ALA A 569 -10.57 -26.98 3.62
C ALA A 569 -10.91 -25.51 3.42
N VAL A 570 -10.56 -24.69 4.40
CA VAL A 570 -10.80 -23.24 4.40
C VAL A 570 -9.55 -22.48 4.83
N ALA A 571 -9.38 -21.27 4.30
CA ALA A 571 -8.40 -20.31 4.79
C ALA A 571 -8.95 -18.88 4.71
N SER A 572 -8.31 -17.99 5.47
CA SER A 572 -8.70 -16.59 5.61
C SER A 572 -7.48 -15.68 5.46
N SER A 573 -7.73 -14.47 4.96
CA SER A 573 -6.84 -13.32 5.15
C SER A 573 -6.82 -12.88 6.62
N ALA A 574 -5.80 -12.10 6.99
CA ALA A 574 -5.59 -11.62 8.36
C ALA A 574 -6.73 -10.72 8.86
N ASP A 575 -7.36 -9.94 7.97
CA ASP A 575 -8.51 -9.09 8.30
C ASP A 575 -9.87 -9.82 8.23
N GLY A 576 -9.87 -11.08 7.78
CA GLY A 576 -11.04 -11.92 7.57
C GLY A 576 -12.00 -11.45 6.48
N ASN A 577 -11.57 -10.56 5.57
CA ASN A 577 -12.42 -10.03 4.49
C ASN A 577 -12.34 -10.87 3.21
N LYS A 578 -11.16 -11.43 2.93
CA LYS A 578 -10.95 -12.39 1.84
C LYS A 578 -10.90 -13.80 2.37
N LEU A 579 -11.71 -14.68 1.78
CA LEU A 579 -11.89 -16.06 2.22
C LEU A 579 -11.68 -17.00 1.04
N VAL A 580 -11.19 -18.21 1.33
CA VAL A 580 -11.10 -19.29 0.36
C VAL A 580 -11.62 -20.59 0.96
N ALA A 581 -12.38 -21.34 0.17
CA ALA A 581 -12.94 -22.63 0.54
C ALA A 581 -12.74 -23.63 -0.60
N LEU A 582 -12.36 -24.87 -0.26
CA LEU A 582 -12.13 -25.95 -1.21
C LEU A 582 -13.26 -26.98 -1.11
N ALA A 583 -13.75 -27.46 -2.26
CA ALA A 583 -14.61 -28.64 -2.31
C ALA A 583 -13.80 -29.86 -2.80
N ASN A 584 -13.83 -30.96 -2.05
CA ASN A 584 -13.18 -32.22 -2.45
C ASN A 584 -13.96 -32.86 -3.61
N GLY A 585 -13.24 -33.16 -4.70
CA GLY A 585 -13.85 -33.59 -5.97
C GLY A 585 -14.54 -32.44 -6.72
N GLY A 586 -14.30 -31.19 -6.30
CA GLY A 586 -14.87 -29.98 -6.87
C GLY A 586 -13.82 -28.88 -7.00
N ARG A 587 -14.26 -27.61 -6.95
CA ARG A 587 -13.44 -26.42 -7.23
C ARG A 587 -12.91 -25.75 -5.97
N ILE A 588 -12.03 -24.78 -6.19
CA ILE A 588 -11.68 -23.75 -5.22
C ILE A 588 -12.71 -22.63 -5.32
N TYR A 589 -13.08 -21.99 -4.22
CA TYR A 589 -14.02 -20.87 -4.21
C TYR A 589 -13.41 -19.72 -3.42
N THR A 590 -13.44 -18.51 -3.97
CA THR A 590 -12.93 -17.31 -3.29
C THR A 590 -14.01 -16.28 -3.08
N SER A 591 -13.98 -15.62 -1.92
CA SER A 591 -14.83 -14.49 -1.58
C SER A 591 -13.94 -13.30 -1.22
N SER A 592 -14.35 -12.11 -1.67
CA SER A 592 -13.70 -10.83 -1.35
C SER A 592 -14.57 -9.94 -0.44
N ASP A 593 -15.68 -10.49 0.08
CA ASP A 593 -16.73 -9.76 0.78
C ASP A 593 -17.21 -10.51 2.02
N THR A 594 -16.27 -11.08 2.79
CA THR A 594 -16.54 -11.78 4.07
C THR A 594 -17.46 -13.00 3.94
N GLY A 595 -17.49 -13.62 2.76
CA GLY A 595 -18.24 -14.84 2.48
C GLY A 595 -19.67 -14.60 2.00
N LEU A 596 -20.03 -13.38 1.60
CA LEU A 596 -21.35 -13.08 1.05
C LEU A 596 -21.50 -13.59 -0.38
N ASN A 597 -20.48 -13.40 -1.22
CA ASN A 597 -20.42 -13.94 -2.58
C ASN A 597 -19.18 -14.81 -2.77
N TRP A 598 -19.36 -15.96 -3.42
CA TRP A 598 -18.29 -16.92 -3.70
C TRP A 598 -18.16 -17.14 -5.20
N VAL A 599 -16.92 -16.98 -5.69
CA VAL A 599 -16.60 -17.18 -7.10
C VAL A 599 -15.85 -18.49 -7.27
N PRO A 600 -16.34 -19.44 -8.08
CA PRO A 600 -15.60 -20.67 -8.38
C PRO A 600 -14.31 -20.36 -9.15
N ARG A 601 -13.23 -21.04 -8.76
CA ARG A 601 -11.86 -20.93 -9.30
C ARG A 601 -11.32 -22.31 -9.63
N ASP A 602 -10.53 -22.37 -10.70
CA ASP A 602 -9.91 -23.58 -11.23
C ASP A 602 -10.93 -24.70 -11.54
N PHE A 603 -10.43 -25.84 -12.02
CA PHE A 603 -11.20 -27.03 -12.35
C PHE A 603 -11.34 -27.99 -11.16
N ASP A 604 -12.23 -28.96 -11.34
CA ASP A 604 -12.58 -29.96 -10.34
C ASP A 604 -11.36 -30.87 -10.06
N ARG A 605 -10.92 -30.95 -8.80
CA ARG A 605 -9.79 -31.80 -8.34
C ARG A 605 -10.02 -32.33 -6.92
N GLY A 606 -9.11 -33.19 -6.47
CA GLY A 606 -9.04 -33.68 -5.09
C GLY A 606 -8.40 -32.67 -4.14
N TRP A 607 -8.87 -31.43 -4.14
CA TRP A 607 -8.33 -30.37 -3.27
C TRP A 607 -8.40 -30.76 -1.80
N LEU A 608 -7.30 -30.57 -1.07
CA LEU A 608 -7.17 -31.08 0.30
C LEU A 608 -6.73 -30.03 1.32
N SER A 609 -5.87 -29.08 0.95
CA SER A 609 -5.43 -28.00 1.83
C SER A 609 -5.28 -26.70 1.06
N VAL A 610 -5.50 -25.57 1.74
CA VAL A 610 -5.29 -24.23 1.20
C VAL A 610 -4.71 -23.32 2.28
N ALA A 611 -3.84 -22.40 1.87
CA ALA A 611 -3.36 -21.31 2.71
C ALA A 611 -3.43 -19.98 1.94
N SER A 612 -3.50 -18.88 2.69
CA SER A 612 -3.61 -17.51 2.18
C SER A 612 -2.50 -16.65 2.76
N SER A 613 -2.00 -15.69 1.98
CA SER A 613 -1.27 -14.54 2.55
C SER A 613 -2.20 -13.69 3.42
N ALA A 614 -1.61 -12.87 4.30
CA ALA A 614 -2.33 -11.99 5.21
C ALA A 614 -3.23 -10.99 4.47
N ASP A 615 -2.81 -10.51 3.30
CA ASP A 615 -3.60 -9.61 2.44
C ASP A 615 -4.60 -10.34 1.52
N GLY A 616 -4.60 -11.67 1.54
CA GLY A 616 -5.45 -12.53 0.70
C GLY A 616 -5.17 -12.48 -0.80
N ASN A 617 -4.03 -11.93 -1.24
CA ASN A 617 -3.70 -11.77 -2.66
C ASN A 617 -2.85 -12.91 -3.23
N LYS A 618 -2.26 -13.74 -2.37
CA LYS A 618 -1.55 -14.96 -2.75
C LYS A 618 -2.21 -16.15 -2.06
N LEU A 619 -2.51 -17.18 -2.83
CA LEU A 619 -3.06 -18.44 -2.35
C LEU A 619 -2.14 -19.58 -2.74
N VAL A 620 -2.13 -20.62 -1.91
CA VAL A 620 -1.53 -21.91 -2.26
C VAL A 620 -2.49 -23.01 -1.88
N ALA A 621 -2.67 -24.00 -2.76
CA ALA A 621 -3.53 -25.13 -2.51
C ALA A 621 -2.84 -26.44 -2.92
N THR A 622 -3.20 -27.54 -2.28
CA THR A 622 -2.69 -28.86 -2.62
C THR A 622 -3.80 -29.76 -3.15
N ASP A 623 -3.46 -30.50 -4.20
CA ASP A 623 -4.27 -31.60 -4.72
C ASP A 623 -3.71 -32.94 -4.21
N TYR A 624 -4.58 -33.75 -3.63
CA TYR A 624 -4.24 -35.09 -3.17
C TYR A 624 -4.07 -36.07 -4.34
N GLY A 625 -4.85 -35.91 -5.42
CA GLY A 625 -4.87 -36.78 -6.60
C GLY A 625 -5.01 -38.27 -6.29
N ALA A 626 -6.22 -38.74 -5.97
CA ALA A 626 -6.47 -40.06 -5.38
C ALA A 626 -5.90 -41.28 -6.14
N VAL A 627 -5.69 -41.19 -7.47
CA VAL A 627 -5.21 -42.31 -8.29
C VAL A 627 -3.70 -42.25 -8.57
N SER A 628 -3.14 -41.07 -8.82
CA SER A 628 -1.74 -40.91 -9.25
C SER A 628 -0.92 -39.91 -8.44
N GLY A 629 -1.47 -39.36 -7.35
CA GLY A 629 -0.99 -38.14 -6.71
C GLY A 629 -1.41 -36.88 -7.48
N GLY A 630 -1.46 -35.75 -6.77
CA GLY A 630 -1.73 -34.41 -7.31
C GLY A 630 -0.54 -33.47 -7.11
N GLN A 631 -0.73 -32.18 -7.42
CA GLN A 631 0.33 -31.17 -7.39
C GLN A 631 0.07 -30.09 -6.33
N ILE A 632 1.07 -29.23 -6.13
CA ILE A 632 0.89 -27.97 -5.41
C ILE A 632 0.50 -26.91 -6.43
N TYR A 633 -0.44 -26.05 -6.10
CA TYR A 633 -0.84 -24.95 -6.97
C TYR A 633 -0.70 -23.63 -6.23
N THR A 634 -0.02 -22.66 -6.84
CA THR A 634 -0.01 -21.27 -6.32
C THR A 634 -0.84 -20.37 -7.21
N ALA A 635 -1.49 -19.39 -6.57
CA ALA A 635 -2.31 -18.40 -7.22
C ALA A 635 -1.93 -17.01 -6.74
N LYS A 636 -1.79 -16.08 -7.67
CA LYS A 636 -1.63 -14.65 -7.39
C LYS A 636 -2.77 -13.89 -8.05
N SER A 637 -3.25 -12.83 -7.41
CA SER A 637 -4.24 -11.94 -8.01
C SER A 637 -3.67 -11.31 -9.28
N SER A 638 -4.45 -11.28 -10.35
CA SER A 638 -4.07 -10.64 -11.61
C SER A 638 -5.26 -10.03 -12.32
N THR A 639 -4.97 -9.14 -13.27
CA THR A 639 -5.92 -8.76 -14.32
C THR A 639 -6.37 -10.00 -15.12
N ALA A 640 -7.52 -9.90 -15.80
CA ALA A 640 -7.92 -10.91 -16.76
C ALA A 640 -6.86 -11.05 -17.88
N PRO A 641 -6.52 -12.27 -18.35
CA PRO A 641 -5.61 -12.43 -19.47
C PRO A 641 -6.13 -11.82 -20.77
N GLY A 642 -5.22 -11.29 -21.58
CA GLY A 642 -5.50 -10.72 -22.90
C GLY A 642 -6.09 -9.31 -22.85
N VAL A 643 -6.62 -8.86 -23.99
CA VAL A 643 -7.07 -7.48 -24.24
C VAL A 643 -8.21 -7.00 -23.33
N THR A 644 -8.86 -7.91 -22.60
CA THR A 644 -9.95 -7.56 -21.67
C THR A 644 -9.45 -7.14 -20.30
N GLY A 645 -8.20 -7.47 -19.94
CA GLY A 645 -7.57 -7.02 -18.70
C GLY A 645 -6.85 -5.69 -18.88
N ALA A 646 -6.92 -4.84 -17.85
CA ALA A 646 -6.24 -3.56 -17.82
C ALA A 646 -6.09 -3.05 -16.39
N LEU A 647 -5.11 -2.18 -16.16
CA LEU A 647 -5.07 -1.32 -14.97
C LEU A 647 -5.58 0.07 -15.33
N GLN A 648 -6.10 0.79 -14.34
CA GLN A 648 -6.59 2.15 -14.49
C GLN A 648 -6.17 3.00 -13.30
N GLY A 649 -5.68 4.21 -13.57
CA GLY A 649 -5.27 5.18 -12.56
C GLY A 649 -5.87 6.57 -12.82
N ALA A 650 -6.20 7.29 -11.75
CA ALA A 650 -6.67 8.67 -11.82
C ALA A 650 -5.54 9.67 -12.15
N ALA A 651 -5.89 10.93 -12.41
CA ALA A 651 -4.90 12.02 -12.43
C ALA A 651 -4.12 12.07 -11.10
N GLY A 652 -2.82 12.32 -11.18
CA GLY A 652 -1.87 12.28 -10.05
C GLY A 652 -1.45 10.87 -9.61
N SER A 653 -2.10 9.80 -10.08
CA SER A 653 -1.72 8.42 -9.77
C SER A 653 -0.64 7.90 -10.71
N ALA A 654 0.07 6.86 -10.29
CA ALA A 654 1.09 6.23 -11.12
C ALA A 654 1.30 4.74 -10.78
N VAL A 655 1.96 4.04 -11.70
CA VAL A 655 2.29 2.62 -11.57
C VAL A 655 3.65 2.31 -12.17
N GLU A 656 4.34 1.36 -11.56
CA GLU A 656 5.51 0.69 -12.11
C GLU A 656 5.22 -0.80 -12.29
N LEU A 657 5.48 -1.31 -13.48
CA LEU A 657 5.35 -2.72 -13.83
C LEU A 657 6.71 -3.30 -14.19
N LYS A 658 6.90 -4.57 -13.89
CA LYS A 658 8.08 -5.35 -14.29
C LYS A 658 7.66 -6.62 -15.01
N TYR A 659 8.31 -6.95 -16.11
CA TYR A 659 8.05 -8.17 -16.86
C TYR A 659 8.74 -9.38 -16.20
N LEU A 660 7.97 -10.43 -15.95
CA LEU A 660 8.43 -11.68 -15.32
C LEU A 660 8.71 -12.80 -16.34
N GLY A 661 8.39 -12.58 -17.62
CA GLY A 661 8.39 -13.63 -18.65
C GLY A 661 7.01 -14.24 -18.87
N ASN A 662 6.88 -15.06 -19.91
CA ASN A 662 5.65 -15.79 -20.25
C ASN A 662 4.38 -14.91 -20.35
N ASN A 663 4.52 -13.69 -20.89
CA ASN A 663 3.44 -12.70 -21.01
C ASN A 663 2.91 -12.17 -19.65
N VAL A 664 3.68 -12.30 -18.56
CA VAL A 664 3.29 -11.83 -17.23
C VAL A 664 4.07 -10.59 -16.83
N PHE A 665 3.34 -9.54 -16.45
CA PHE A 665 3.87 -8.40 -15.72
C PHE A 665 3.50 -8.52 -14.24
N GLU A 666 4.31 -7.93 -13.37
CA GLU A 666 4.01 -7.72 -11.96
C GLU A 666 3.97 -6.23 -11.67
N MET A 667 2.96 -5.80 -10.92
CA MET A 667 2.92 -4.47 -10.34
C MET A 667 3.95 -4.39 -9.22
N VAL A 668 5.01 -3.60 -9.46
CA VAL A 668 6.11 -3.39 -8.51
C VAL A 668 5.72 -2.32 -7.49
N SER A 669 5.12 -1.24 -7.97
CA SER A 669 4.68 -0.13 -7.13
C SER A 669 3.50 0.60 -7.77
N SER A 670 2.72 1.28 -6.93
CA SER A 670 1.66 2.18 -7.35
C SER A 670 1.50 3.32 -6.34
N SER A 671 1.12 4.50 -6.81
CA SER A 671 0.79 5.67 -5.99
C SER A 671 -0.55 6.26 -6.41
N GLY A 672 -1.24 6.92 -5.50
CA GLY A 672 -2.59 7.44 -5.74
C GLY A 672 -3.63 6.34 -5.96
N THR A 673 -4.75 6.71 -6.60
CA THR A 673 -5.86 5.77 -6.85
C THR A 673 -5.60 4.96 -8.11
N VAL A 674 -5.15 3.72 -7.93
CA VAL A 674 -5.01 2.71 -8.99
C VAL A 674 -5.97 1.56 -8.71
N ARG A 675 -6.67 1.10 -9.74
CA ARG A 675 -7.58 -0.04 -9.70
C ARG A 675 -7.38 -0.91 -10.93
N VAL A 676 -7.99 -2.08 -10.93
CA VAL A 676 -8.17 -2.81 -12.18
C VAL A 676 -9.39 -2.26 -12.88
N ALA A 677 -9.26 -1.99 -14.18
CA ALA A 677 -10.38 -1.54 -14.99
C ALA A 677 -11.48 -2.62 -14.98
N ALA A 678 -12.71 -2.20 -14.70
CA ALA A 678 -13.89 -3.04 -14.90
C ALA A 678 -13.98 -3.45 -16.38
N ARG A 679 -14.55 -4.64 -16.64
CA ARG A 679 -14.90 -5.04 -18.00
C ARG A 679 -15.80 -3.96 -18.62
N PRO A 680 -15.55 -3.50 -19.86
CA PRO A 680 -16.60 -2.82 -20.61
C PRO A 680 -17.80 -3.78 -20.64
N LEU A 681 -18.98 -3.29 -20.21
CA LEU A 681 -20.24 -4.03 -20.26
C LEU A 681 -20.61 -4.41 -21.70
#